data_AF-A0A1B7NYN8-F1
#
_entry.id   AF-A0A1B7NYN8-F1
#
_cell.length_a   1.000
_cell.length_b   1.000
_cell.length_c   1.000
_cell.angle_alpha   90.00
_cell.angle_beta   90.00
_cell.angle_gamma   90.00
#
_symmetry.space_group_name_H-M   'P 1'
#
loop_
_entity.id
_entity.type
_entity.pdbx_description
1 polymer ?
#
loop_
_entity_poly.entity_id
_entity_poly.type
_entity_poly.pdbx_seq_one_letter_code
_entity_poly.pdbx_strand_id
1 'polypeptide(L)'
;MLSDLISSTLLEWINSFSLGATIRSIDQLSDGSILWDTLQDIDPQYFLGELPERSPSDHWVPRWQNLKHIHKALISYIRNQNDGEVPSGLNISPDLKAIAEISSTKETNELLKLFLLAAISSPNAEAYITTMQKLSTSTQEGLKDIIQEAQNPSDERLEELDYERNGHSTRRDMPMDPELRFEERFGKVLAEKDKLSNEKQELEKTVEDLHDRLARLQESHDTVLDRLTSTEDRLATLKSGKGDLTSNSKSLESRTRQQEDLIASQEAKIQASQDEIDSLRMTVESLRVKNQRFQKLQDDYDEVKNERDQLSRRANAAEKYRQKLQASHDFEKENIALKNQVQDLLQQLRDSDISQKSSSERDVELEEYRRVLPRIEQDRHEIQNVKKQLEFNNHALTERLQSAEDQLARDEATISELRDRIRELEGLESPTTPGSTTPKAHGTFQRDLDEVGRREAQLKIENDELKRELEKLNGGISPSTGLGFNKFAENDAHRELQDEYSAIRKKLADAENEMETIEQQLRDSKAELGLISKEKLDMIDVANDSSSPEVVKMRDDVHSLQAKIQDLETKLSTSQSFVKEVSTERDSLRDKISKKEQEMQGEDQATMDEMKKLLEEITARVNSSNTDGPQLSVTDLLRQFAETTERSAENLAKRAEHINQQNELIKSLQERIQRAEEQASNKEAEKNLMQVIQRQAREIALISSAWYDQQSRLQNSNFSMMRYRHPASTSTTGAEVHRSWLAKQRALVSGGKGR
;
A
#
# COMPACT_ATOMS: atom_id res chain seq x y z
N MET A 1 22.19 72.29 -27.26
CA MET A 1 21.96 73.61 -27.88
C MET A 1 20.59 73.64 -28.57
N LEU A 2 20.48 73.26 -29.85
CA LEU A 2 19.21 73.36 -30.62
C LEU A 2 18.03 72.62 -29.97
N SER A 3 18.20 71.36 -29.59
CA SER A 3 17.14 70.57 -28.92
C SER A 3 16.68 71.20 -27.59
N ASP A 4 17.60 71.83 -26.83
CA ASP A 4 17.28 72.46 -25.55
C ASP A 4 16.47 73.76 -25.75
N LEU A 5 16.77 74.51 -26.82
CA LEU A 5 16.01 75.70 -27.21
C LEU A 5 14.59 75.31 -27.65
N ILE A 6 14.44 74.30 -28.51
CA ILE A 6 13.13 73.75 -28.93
C ILE A 6 12.32 73.28 -27.71
N SER A 7 12.97 72.57 -26.78
CA SER A 7 12.35 72.14 -25.51
C SER A 7 11.86 73.33 -24.69
N SER A 8 12.66 74.39 -24.57
CA SER A 8 12.29 75.60 -23.83
C SER A 8 11.13 76.35 -24.49
N THR A 9 11.12 76.47 -25.82
CA THR A 9 10.06 77.12 -26.60
C THR A 9 8.73 76.38 -26.46
N LEU A 10 8.73 75.05 -26.63
CA LEU A 10 7.52 74.24 -26.50
C LEU A 10 7.01 74.19 -25.05
N LEU A 11 7.91 74.23 -24.05
CA LEU A 11 7.53 74.35 -22.63
C LEU A 11 6.99 75.74 -22.25
N GLU A 12 7.54 76.85 -22.78
CA GLU A 12 6.93 78.17 -22.56
C GLU A 12 5.54 78.25 -23.22
N TRP A 13 5.40 77.69 -24.42
CA TRP A 13 4.10 77.60 -25.10
C TRP A 13 3.06 76.78 -24.33
N ILE A 14 3.38 75.57 -23.87
CA ILE A 14 2.39 74.75 -23.17
C ILE A 14 1.99 75.37 -21.81
N ASN A 15 2.90 76.10 -21.15
CA ASN A 15 2.60 76.89 -19.95
C ASN A 15 1.68 78.10 -20.20
N SER A 16 1.31 78.40 -21.46
CA SER A 16 0.34 79.46 -21.79
C SER A 16 -1.13 79.03 -21.61
N PHE A 17 -1.39 77.72 -21.56
CA PHE A 17 -2.69 77.13 -21.25
C PHE A 17 -2.96 77.20 -19.73
N SER A 18 -4.24 77.22 -19.32
CA SER A 18 -4.64 77.35 -17.90
C SER A 18 -4.56 76.03 -17.11
N LEU A 19 -3.39 75.38 -17.12
CA LEU A 19 -3.17 73.99 -16.67
C LEU A 19 -3.11 73.76 -15.15
N GLY A 20 -3.50 74.74 -14.33
CA GLY A 20 -3.49 74.67 -12.86
C GLY A 20 -2.10 74.61 -12.18
N ALA A 21 -1.07 74.13 -12.88
CA ALA A 21 0.32 74.03 -12.45
C ALA A 21 1.28 74.61 -13.50
N THR A 22 2.47 75.02 -13.09
CA THR A 22 3.54 75.46 -14.00
C THR A 22 4.55 74.34 -14.24
N ILE A 23 4.71 73.96 -15.50
CA ILE A 23 5.57 72.86 -15.96
C ILE A 23 7.00 73.35 -16.04
N ARG A 24 7.93 72.64 -15.38
CA ARG A 24 9.35 72.99 -15.28
C ARG A 24 10.29 71.94 -15.87
N SER A 25 9.80 70.74 -16.15
CA SER A 25 10.51 69.72 -16.94
C SER A 25 9.53 68.95 -17.81
N ILE A 26 10.01 68.45 -18.95
CA ILE A 26 9.30 67.54 -19.84
C ILE A 26 8.89 66.24 -19.14
N ASP A 27 9.60 65.81 -18.09
CA ASP A 27 9.24 64.65 -17.25
C ASP A 27 7.78 64.72 -16.75
N GLN A 28 7.28 65.92 -16.49
CA GLN A 28 5.93 66.17 -15.96
C GLN A 28 4.82 65.99 -17.01
N LEU A 29 5.19 65.78 -18.29
CA LEU A 29 4.28 65.43 -19.38
C LEU A 29 4.27 63.91 -19.66
N SER A 30 5.18 63.14 -19.05
CA SER A 30 5.36 61.71 -19.34
C SER A 30 4.16 60.85 -18.95
N ASP A 31 3.28 61.32 -18.07
CA ASP A 31 2.10 60.58 -17.58
C ASP A 31 0.86 60.69 -18.48
N GLY A 32 0.88 61.67 -19.40
CA GLY A 32 -0.22 62.01 -20.29
C GLY A 32 -1.33 62.89 -19.68
N SER A 33 -1.35 63.15 -18.37
CA SER A 33 -2.48 63.84 -17.72
C SER A 33 -2.64 65.25 -18.24
N ILE A 34 -1.57 66.05 -18.15
CA ILE A 34 -1.55 67.44 -18.62
C ILE A 34 -1.70 67.53 -20.16
N LEU A 35 -1.26 66.48 -20.87
CA LEU A 35 -1.42 66.35 -22.32
C LEU A 35 -2.87 66.00 -22.72
N TRP A 36 -3.68 65.44 -21.83
CA TRP A 36 -5.11 65.28 -22.09
C TRP A 36 -5.85 66.59 -21.84
N ASP A 37 -5.53 67.28 -20.74
CA ASP A 37 -6.14 68.56 -20.38
C ASP A 37 -5.90 69.63 -21.46
N THR A 38 -4.72 69.67 -22.10
CA THR A 38 -4.48 70.59 -23.25
C THR A 38 -5.30 70.23 -24.49
N LEU A 39 -5.56 68.95 -24.78
CA LEU A 39 -6.48 68.57 -25.87
C LEU A 39 -7.92 68.98 -25.56
N GLN A 40 -8.35 68.81 -24.30
CA GLN A 40 -9.68 69.23 -23.88
C GLN A 40 -9.88 70.75 -23.87
N ASP A 41 -8.83 71.54 -23.67
CA ASP A 41 -8.87 73.00 -23.90
C ASP A 41 -8.99 73.34 -25.39
N ILE A 42 -8.15 72.73 -26.24
CA ILE A 42 -8.10 72.96 -27.70
C ILE A 42 -9.47 72.70 -28.35
N ASP A 43 -10.10 71.56 -28.07
CA ASP A 43 -11.42 71.21 -28.59
C ASP A 43 -12.25 70.36 -27.60
N PRO A 44 -13.02 71.01 -26.70
CA PRO A 44 -13.89 70.32 -25.75
C PRO A 44 -15.01 69.49 -26.40
N GLN A 45 -15.29 69.68 -27.70
CA GLN A 45 -16.35 68.95 -28.42
C GLN A 45 -15.83 67.68 -29.09
N TYR A 46 -14.53 67.64 -29.45
CA TYR A 46 -13.88 66.46 -30.01
C TYR A 46 -13.28 65.55 -28.94
N PHE A 47 -12.55 66.10 -27.97
CA PHE A 47 -11.79 65.32 -26.98
C PHE A 47 -12.65 64.90 -25.77
N LEU A 48 -13.79 64.29 -26.07
CA LEU A 48 -14.78 63.83 -25.08
C LEU A 48 -14.29 62.62 -24.28
N GLY A 49 -14.49 62.67 -22.96
CA GLY A 49 -14.20 61.57 -22.05
C GLY A 49 -13.06 61.87 -21.08
N GLU A 50 -12.39 60.82 -20.62
CA GLU A 50 -11.31 60.88 -19.63
C GLU A 50 -10.25 59.81 -19.95
N LEU A 51 -9.03 60.00 -19.45
CA LEU A 51 -7.91 59.09 -19.71
C LEU A 51 -8.18 57.64 -19.23
N PRO A 52 -7.59 56.63 -19.91
CA PRO A 52 -7.67 55.23 -19.51
C PRO A 52 -7.24 54.97 -18.05
N GLU A 53 -6.20 55.67 -17.57
CA GLU A 53 -5.71 55.53 -16.20
C GLU A 53 -5.48 56.93 -15.58
N ARG A 54 -6.43 57.38 -14.74
CA ARG A 54 -6.46 58.73 -14.12
C ARG A 54 -5.40 58.98 -13.03
N SER A 55 -4.65 57.95 -12.67
CA SER A 55 -3.65 58.00 -11.60
C SER A 55 -2.58 56.95 -11.90
N PRO A 56 -1.80 57.15 -12.98
CA PRO A 56 -0.81 56.16 -13.40
C PRO A 56 0.21 55.96 -12.29
N SER A 57 0.43 54.70 -11.91
CA SER A 57 1.47 54.34 -10.94
C SER A 57 2.89 54.72 -11.43
N ASP A 58 3.89 54.66 -10.55
CA ASP A 58 5.32 54.84 -10.89
C ASP A 58 5.82 53.92 -12.02
N HIS A 59 5.06 52.90 -12.43
CA HIS A 59 5.38 52.05 -13.56
C HIS A 59 4.99 52.71 -14.90
N TRP A 60 5.91 52.64 -15.87
CA TRP A 60 5.74 53.31 -17.18
C TRP A 60 4.60 52.77 -18.05
N VAL A 61 4.13 51.53 -17.82
CA VAL A 61 3.11 50.90 -18.68
C VAL A 61 1.77 51.65 -18.67
N PRO A 62 1.18 52.00 -17.52
CA PRO A 62 0.12 53.02 -17.39
C PRO A 62 0.31 54.27 -18.26
N ARG A 63 1.45 54.96 -18.07
CA ARG A 63 1.81 56.18 -18.80
C ARG A 63 1.79 55.97 -20.31
N TRP A 64 2.34 54.84 -20.78
CA TRP A 64 2.35 54.47 -22.19
C TRP A 64 0.96 54.22 -22.78
N GLN A 65 0.00 53.71 -22.00
CA GLN A 65 -1.38 53.53 -22.48
C GLN A 65 -2.13 54.86 -22.56
N ASN A 66 -1.92 55.78 -21.61
CA ASN A 66 -2.43 57.15 -21.70
C ASN A 66 -1.86 57.85 -22.94
N LEU A 67 -0.53 57.86 -23.12
CA LEU A 67 0.12 58.46 -24.29
C LEU A 67 -0.35 57.87 -25.64
N LYS A 68 -0.61 56.55 -25.70
CA LYS A 68 -1.22 55.92 -26.89
C LYS A 68 -2.63 56.38 -27.17
N HIS A 69 -3.44 56.57 -26.12
CA HIS A 69 -4.81 57.08 -26.26
C HIS A 69 -4.79 58.51 -26.80
N ILE A 70 -3.97 59.36 -26.18
CA ILE A 70 -3.71 60.77 -26.56
C ILE A 70 -3.25 60.86 -28.01
N HIS A 71 -2.16 60.16 -28.37
CA HIS A 71 -1.59 60.19 -29.72
C HIS A 71 -2.59 59.71 -30.79
N LYS A 72 -3.35 58.64 -30.52
CA LYS A 72 -4.38 58.15 -31.44
C LYS A 72 -5.51 59.18 -31.63
N ALA A 73 -5.96 59.83 -30.56
CA ALA A 73 -6.98 60.88 -30.65
C ALA A 73 -6.46 62.10 -31.41
N LEU A 74 -5.22 62.53 -31.11
CA LEU A 74 -4.53 63.66 -31.75
C LEU A 74 -4.33 63.47 -33.26
N ILE A 75 -3.77 62.34 -33.71
CA ILE A 75 -3.59 62.07 -35.15
C ILE A 75 -4.94 61.94 -35.87
N SER A 76 -5.97 61.43 -35.19
CA SER A 76 -7.34 61.41 -35.72
C SER A 76 -7.93 62.81 -35.86
N TYR A 77 -7.65 63.71 -34.91
CA TYR A 77 -8.10 65.11 -34.95
C TYR A 77 -7.42 65.90 -36.06
N ILE A 78 -6.09 65.86 -36.14
CA ILE A 78 -5.31 66.59 -37.13
C ILE A 78 -5.76 66.21 -38.55
N ARG A 79 -5.98 64.91 -38.83
CA ARG A 79 -6.50 64.46 -40.14
C ARG A 79 -7.92 64.94 -40.41
N ASN A 80 -8.78 64.98 -39.40
CA ASN A 80 -10.16 65.46 -39.57
C ASN A 80 -10.24 66.97 -39.86
N GLN A 81 -9.28 67.77 -39.37
CA GLN A 81 -9.25 69.23 -39.61
C GLN A 81 -8.47 69.64 -40.88
N ASN A 82 -7.59 68.78 -41.40
CA ASN A 82 -6.70 69.08 -42.54
C ASN A 82 -6.99 68.15 -43.75
N ASP A 83 -8.27 67.99 -44.12
CA ASP A 83 -8.76 67.22 -45.29
C ASP A 83 -8.19 65.79 -45.45
N GLY A 84 -7.79 65.16 -44.35
CA GLY A 84 -7.26 63.79 -44.29
C GLY A 84 -5.72 63.69 -44.26
N GLU A 85 -5.01 64.78 -44.54
CA GLU A 85 -3.54 64.82 -44.56
C GLU A 85 -2.94 65.28 -43.23
N VAL A 86 -1.62 65.09 -43.09
CA VAL A 86 -0.81 65.62 -41.97
C VAL A 86 0.45 66.22 -42.58
N PRO A 87 0.87 67.45 -42.24
CA PRO A 87 2.03 68.10 -42.83
C PRO A 87 3.32 67.28 -42.73
N SER A 88 4.03 67.20 -43.86
CA SER A 88 5.14 66.27 -44.07
C SER A 88 6.38 66.50 -43.19
N GLY A 89 6.52 67.67 -42.57
CA GLY A 89 7.65 68.01 -41.69
C GLY A 89 7.54 67.52 -40.24
N LEU A 90 6.43 66.89 -39.87
CA LEU A 90 6.17 66.38 -38.53
C LEU A 90 6.40 64.87 -38.43
N ASN A 91 7.07 64.41 -37.37
CA ASN A 91 7.09 62.99 -37.05
C ASN A 91 5.70 62.55 -36.56
N ILE A 92 4.96 61.84 -37.41
CA ILE A 92 3.61 61.31 -37.12
C ILE A 92 3.64 60.20 -36.06
N SER A 93 4.80 59.60 -35.79
CA SER A 93 4.98 58.44 -34.91
C SER A 93 6.22 58.58 -33.98
N PRO A 94 6.22 59.54 -33.05
CA PRO A 94 7.25 59.63 -32.01
C PRO A 94 7.21 58.39 -31.09
N ASP A 95 8.34 57.99 -30.50
CA ASP A 95 8.38 56.82 -29.62
C ASP A 95 7.76 57.12 -28.25
N LEU A 96 6.45 56.93 -28.17
CA LEU A 96 5.65 57.00 -26.95
C LEU A 96 6.18 56.09 -25.83
N LYS A 97 6.92 55.01 -26.13
CA LYS A 97 7.54 54.15 -25.11
C LYS A 97 8.75 54.84 -24.49
N ALA A 98 9.60 55.49 -25.29
CA ALA A 98 10.72 56.27 -24.78
C ALA A 98 10.26 57.51 -23.97
N ILE A 99 9.12 58.12 -24.32
CA ILE A 99 8.47 59.13 -23.46
C ILE A 99 8.04 58.50 -22.12
N ALA A 100 7.33 57.38 -22.15
CA ALA A 100 6.78 56.75 -20.94
C ALA A 100 7.84 56.15 -20.01
N GLU A 101 8.92 55.55 -20.55
CA GLU A 101 9.90 54.77 -19.79
C GLU A 101 11.12 55.58 -19.35
N ILE A 102 11.60 56.51 -20.18
CA ILE A 102 12.84 57.28 -19.93
C ILE A 102 12.67 58.81 -20.07
N SER A 103 11.43 59.33 -20.12
CA SER A 103 11.12 60.76 -20.29
C SER A 103 11.83 61.41 -21.50
N SER A 104 11.96 60.71 -22.62
CA SER A 104 12.79 61.18 -23.74
C SER A 104 12.38 62.57 -24.23
N THR A 105 13.28 63.55 -24.10
CA THR A 105 13.02 64.95 -24.46
C THR A 105 12.79 65.14 -25.96
N LYS A 106 13.54 64.42 -26.80
CA LYS A 106 13.36 64.43 -28.26
C LYS A 106 11.95 63.98 -28.65
N GLU A 107 11.54 62.81 -28.18
CA GLU A 107 10.23 62.23 -28.54
C GLU A 107 9.07 63.05 -27.96
N THR A 108 9.25 63.62 -26.76
CA THR A 108 8.26 64.52 -26.16
C THR A 108 8.14 65.81 -26.96
N ASN A 109 9.24 66.38 -27.48
CA ASN A 109 9.19 67.54 -28.36
C ASN A 109 8.46 67.25 -29.67
N GLU A 110 8.74 66.13 -30.34
CA GLU A 110 8.03 65.75 -31.58
C GLU A 110 6.52 65.50 -31.32
N LEU A 111 6.16 64.90 -30.17
CA LEU A 111 4.76 64.84 -29.74
C LEU A 111 4.17 66.25 -29.54
N LEU A 112 4.88 67.17 -28.89
CA LEU A 112 4.44 68.55 -28.69
C LEU A 112 4.33 69.36 -30.00
N LYS A 113 5.12 69.05 -31.03
CA LYS A 113 4.95 69.65 -32.37
C LYS A 113 3.59 69.24 -33.00
N LEU A 114 3.13 68.00 -32.78
CA LEU A 114 1.79 67.57 -33.21
C LEU A 114 0.68 68.30 -32.45
N PHE A 115 0.85 68.53 -31.14
CA PHE A 115 -0.06 69.34 -30.32
C PHE A 115 -0.14 70.80 -30.81
N LEU A 116 1.01 71.40 -31.13
CA LEU A 116 1.08 72.76 -31.68
C LEU A 116 0.30 72.88 -32.99
N LEU A 117 0.42 71.89 -33.89
CA LEU A 117 -0.38 71.83 -35.11
C LEU A 117 -1.88 71.72 -34.81
N ALA A 118 -2.29 70.82 -33.90
CA ALA A 118 -3.69 70.63 -33.54
C ALA A 118 -4.33 71.91 -32.96
N ALA A 119 -3.58 72.70 -32.18
CA ALA A 119 -4.05 73.98 -31.66
C ALA A 119 -4.29 75.01 -32.78
N ILE A 120 -3.37 75.13 -33.75
CA ILE A 120 -3.52 76.08 -34.88
C ILE A 120 -4.48 75.60 -35.98
N SER A 121 -4.81 74.30 -36.04
CA SER A 121 -5.86 73.75 -36.90
C SER A 121 -7.19 73.52 -36.17
N SER A 122 -7.37 74.09 -34.98
CA SER A 122 -8.62 73.98 -34.21
C SER A 122 -9.64 75.06 -34.61
N PRO A 123 -10.95 74.85 -34.35
CA PRO A 123 -11.97 75.91 -34.48
C PRO A 123 -11.68 77.17 -33.65
N ASN A 124 -10.84 77.05 -32.61
CA ASN A 124 -10.46 78.11 -31.69
C ASN A 124 -9.07 78.73 -32.01
N ALA A 125 -8.46 78.40 -33.16
CA ALA A 125 -7.07 78.76 -33.49
C ALA A 125 -6.72 80.25 -33.34
N GLU A 126 -7.65 81.18 -33.62
CA GLU A 126 -7.44 82.62 -33.42
C GLU A 126 -7.10 82.99 -31.97
N ALA A 127 -7.71 82.30 -30.99
CA ALA A 127 -7.41 82.49 -29.58
C ALA A 127 -5.99 82.02 -29.23
N TYR A 128 -5.57 80.86 -29.74
CA TYR A 128 -4.22 80.33 -29.51
C TYR A 128 -3.13 81.14 -30.21
N ILE A 129 -3.38 81.63 -31.43
CA ILE A 129 -2.47 82.57 -32.10
C ILE A 129 -2.36 83.89 -31.29
N THR A 130 -3.46 84.36 -30.71
CA THR A 130 -3.50 85.55 -29.84
C THR A 130 -2.86 85.34 -28.47
N THR A 131 -2.72 84.11 -27.97
CA THR A 131 -1.90 83.82 -26.77
C THR A 131 -0.43 83.63 -27.10
N MET A 132 -0.08 82.99 -28.21
CA MET A 132 1.31 82.88 -28.72
C MET A 132 1.96 84.27 -28.86
N GLN A 133 1.24 85.26 -29.39
CA GLN A 133 1.70 86.66 -29.52
C GLN A 133 2.01 87.37 -28.19
N LYS A 134 1.72 86.76 -27.04
CA LYS A 134 2.00 87.30 -25.69
C LYS A 134 3.20 86.63 -25.01
N LEU A 135 3.78 85.60 -25.63
CA LEU A 135 4.97 84.89 -25.13
C LEU A 135 6.25 85.69 -25.38
N SER A 136 7.38 85.23 -24.83
CA SER A 136 8.69 85.84 -25.10
C SER A 136 9.00 85.86 -26.60
N THR A 137 9.70 86.89 -27.09
CA THR A 137 10.01 87.02 -28.53
C THR A 137 10.82 85.84 -29.06
N SER A 138 11.72 85.29 -28.26
CA SER A 138 12.49 84.08 -28.60
C SER A 138 11.60 82.84 -28.77
N THR A 139 10.51 82.74 -28.00
CA THR A 139 9.52 81.67 -28.15
C THR A 139 8.57 81.92 -29.31
N GLN A 140 8.22 83.18 -29.61
CA GLN A 140 7.46 83.51 -30.83
C GLN A 140 8.25 83.16 -32.10
N GLU A 141 9.55 83.46 -32.15
CA GLU A 141 10.45 83.10 -33.25
C GLU A 141 10.59 81.57 -33.36
N GLY A 142 10.87 80.87 -32.26
CA GLY A 142 10.97 79.41 -32.24
C GLY A 142 9.68 78.68 -32.64
N LEU A 143 8.51 79.13 -32.19
CA LEU A 143 7.22 78.57 -32.59
C LEU A 143 6.94 78.79 -34.08
N LYS A 144 7.24 79.98 -34.60
CA LYS A 144 7.09 80.29 -36.03
C LYS A 144 7.96 79.34 -36.86
N ASP A 145 9.22 79.14 -36.48
CA ASP A 145 10.15 78.32 -37.24
C ASP A 145 9.76 76.83 -37.20
N ILE A 146 9.25 76.34 -36.06
CA ILE A 146 8.67 74.97 -35.93
C ILE A 146 7.43 74.80 -36.83
N ILE A 147 6.53 75.78 -36.89
CA ILE A 147 5.33 75.72 -37.76
C ILE A 147 5.74 75.78 -39.24
N GLN A 148 6.74 76.59 -39.58
CA GLN A 148 7.27 76.68 -40.94
C GLN A 148 7.99 75.39 -41.36
N GLU A 149 8.79 74.77 -40.48
CA GLU A 149 9.40 73.43 -40.65
C GLU A 149 8.33 72.35 -40.87
N ALA A 150 7.25 72.37 -40.08
CA ALA A 150 6.15 71.41 -40.18
C ALA A 150 5.42 71.46 -41.53
N GLN A 151 5.11 72.68 -42.01
CA GLN A 151 4.33 72.92 -43.23
C GLN A 151 5.15 72.91 -44.51
N ASN A 152 6.41 73.37 -44.45
CA ASN A 152 7.33 73.48 -45.58
C ASN A 152 8.71 72.91 -45.17
N PRO A 153 8.82 71.59 -44.94
CA PRO A 153 10.09 70.98 -44.54
C PRO A 153 11.15 71.13 -45.63
N SER A 154 12.41 71.23 -45.20
CA SER A 154 13.56 71.09 -46.10
C SER A 154 13.73 69.63 -46.52
N ASP A 155 14.41 69.40 -47.66
CA ASP A 155 14.81 68.05 -48.08
C ASP A 155 15.64 67.36 -46.98
N GLU A 156 16.52 68.09 -46.27
CA GLU A 156 17.28 67.56 -45.12
C GLU A 156 16.37 67.06 -43.98
N ARG A 157 15.23 67.73 -43.71
CA ARG A 157 14.28 67.31 -42.68
C ARG A 157 13.40 66.15 -43.15
N LEU A 158 13.05 66.11 -44.44
CA LEU A 158 12.37 64.95 -45.04
C LEU A 158 13.28 63.71 -45.01
N GLU A 159 14.57 63.86 -45.33
CA GLU A 159 15.58 62.80 -45.21
C GLU A 159 15.74 62.35 -43.74
N GLU A 160 15.86 63.27 -42.77
CA GLU A 160 15.94 62.93 -41.35
C GLU A 160 14.74 62.09 -40.89
N LEU A 161 13.52 62.50 -41.25
CA LEU A 161 12.28 61.79 -40.91
C LEU A 161 12.20 60.41 -41.58
N ASP A 162 12.60 60.27 -42.84
CA ASP A 162 12.63 58.96 -43.50
C ASP A 162 13.79 58.07 -43.02
N TYR A 163 14.88 58.63 -42.48
CA TYR A 163 15.92 57.90 -41.76
C TYR A 163 15.45 57.42 -40.39
N GLU A 164 14.72 58.23 -39.62
CA GLU A 164 14.09 57.79 -38.36
C GLU A 164 13.09 56.64 -38.61
N ARG A 165 12.29 56.78 -39.67
CA ARG A 165 11.26 55.82 -40.10
C ARG A 165 11.82 54.51 -40.66
N ASN A 166 12.93 54.55 -41.41
CA ASN A 166 13.59 53.35 -41.97
C ASN A 166 14.75 52.81 -41.12
N GLY A 167 15.17 53.50 -40.05
CA GLY A 167 16.29 53.11 -39.18
C GLY A 167 16.13 51.78 -38.44
N HIS A 168 14.93 51.19 -38.45
CA HIS A 168 14.66 49.83 -37.98
C HIS A 168 14.88 48.72 -39.04
N SER A 169 15.20 49.07 -40.29
CA SER A 169 15.33 48.13 -41.42
C SER A 169 16.74 48.06 -42.04
N THR A 170 17.56 49.10 -41.90
CA THR A 170 18.80 49.30 -42.65
C THR A 170 20.06 48.63 -42.06
N ARG A 171 20.00 47.30 -41.82
CA ARG A 171 21.20 46.48 -41.53
C ARG A 171 21.73 45.69 -42.74
N ARG A 172 21.49 46.24 -43.93
CA ARG A 172 21.95 45.88 -45.29
C ARG A 172 21.80 47.14 -46.15
N ASP A 173 22.70 47.52 -47.06
CA ASP A 173 24.02 46.98 -47.42
C ASP A 173 25.01 48.14 -47.72
N MET A 174 26.31 47.83 -47.80
CA MET A 174 27.33 48.77 -48.31
C MET A 174 27.31 48.83 -49.85
N PRO A 175 27.83 49.91 -50.48
CA PRO A 175 27.82 50.06 -51.94
C PRO A 175 28.69 49.00 -52.63
N MET A 176 28.20 48.43 -53.73
CA MET A 176 28.82 47.29 -54.42
C MET A 176 28.83 47.44 -55.95
N ASP A 177 29.77 46.71 -56.57
CA ASP A 177 30.21 46.57 -57.97
C ASP A 177 29.46 47.21 -59.18
N PRO A 178 30.15 47.43 -60.33
CA PRO A 178 29.54 47.90 -61.59
C PRO A 178 28.37 47.08 -62.12
N GLU A 179 28.27 45.79 -61.78
CA GLU A 179 27.10 44.95 -62.06
C GLU A 179 25.80 45.60 -61.56
N LEU A 180 25.84 46.27 -60.40
CA LEU A 180 24.70 46.98 -59.82
C LEU A 180 24.22 48.16 -60.68
N ARG A 181 25.08 48.74 -61.53
CA ARG A 181 24.67 49.75 -62.54
C ARG A 181 24.04 49.13 -63.78
N PHE A 182 24.33 47.86 -64.07
CA PHE A 182 23.59 47.11 -65.07
C PHE A 182 22.21 46.73 -64.51
N GLU A 183 22.15 46.31 -63.24
CA GLU A 183 20.89 46.05 -62.53
C GLU A 183 20.05 47.32 -62.29
N GLU A 184 20.65 48.49 -62.06
CA GLU A 184 19.91 49.77 -62.00
C GLU A 184 19.25 50.10 -63.36
N ARG A 185 19.93 49.83 -64.47
CA ARG A 185 19.38 50.03 -65.82
C ARG A 185 18.33 48.98 -66.16
N PHE A 186 18.59 47.71 -65.83
CA PHE A 186 17.66 46.61 -66.02
C PHE A 186 16.40 46.79 -65.14
N GLY A 187 16.59 47.33 -63.92
CA GLY A 187 15.54 47.71 -62.98
C GLY A 187 14.72 48.91 -63.45
N LYS A 188 15.32 49.92 -64.10
CA LYS A 188 14.57 50.99 -64.77
C LYS A 188 13.76 50.47 -65.96
N VAL A 189 14.34 49.57 -66.76
CA VAL A 189 13.60 48.90 -67.86
C VAL A 189 12.51 47.97 -67.31
N LEU A 190 12.71 47.31 -66.17
CA LEU A 190 11.66 46.54 -65.47
C LEU A 190 10.56 47.48 -64.96
N ALA A 191 10.91 48.58 -64.30
CA ALA A 191 9.94 49.55 -63.80
C ALA A 191 9.14 50.22 -64.92
N GLU A 192 9.76 50.52 -66.06
CA GLU A 192 9.05 50.95 -67.27
C GLU A 192 8.17 49.83 -67.85
N LYS A 193 8.65 48.58 -67.90
CA LYS A 193 7.87 47.40 -68.34
C LYS A 193 6.72 47.08 -67.38
N ASP A 194 6.85 47.35 -66.08
CA ASP A 194 5.80 47.18 -65.08
C ASP A 194 4.81 48.35 -65.12
N LYS A 195 5.27 49.59 -65.29
CA LYS A 195 4.42 50.76 -65.56
C LYS A 195 3.60 50.57 -66.84
N LEU A 196 4.23 50.17 -67.95
CA LEU A 196 3.55 49.85 -69.21
C LEU A 196 2.66 48.60 -69.10
N SER A 197 3.00 47.63 -68.23
CA SER A 197 2.13 46.49 -67.95
C SER A 197 0.89 46.89 -67.16
N ASN A 198 1.02 47.84 -66.23
CA ASN A 198 -0.09 48.38 -65.44
C ASN A 198 -0.97 49.29 -66.30
N GLU A 199 -0.39 50.17 -67.11
CA GLU A 199 -1.11 50.98 -68.11
C GLU A 199 -1.81 50.09 -69.15
N LYS A 200 -1.17 49.01 -69.61
CA LYS A 200 -1.80 47.99 -70.46
C LYS A 200 -2.96 47.31 -69.73
N GLN A 201 -2.80 46.91 -68.48
CA GLN A 201 -3.85 46.25 -67.69
C GLN A 201 -5.03 47.20 -67.41
N GLU A 202 -4.78 48.49 -67.19
CA GLU A 202 -5.80 49.52 -67.04
C GLU A 202 -6.51 49.81 -68.37
N LEU A 203 -5.79 49.85 -69.50
CA LEU A 203 -6.38 49.92 -70.82
C LEU A 203 -7.21 48.68 -71.16
N GLU A 204 -6.71 47.47 -70.88
CA GLU A 204 -7.47 46.22 -71.04
C GLU A 204 -8.73 46.22 -70.16
N LYS A 205 -8.63 46.70 -68.92
CA LYS A 205 -9.80 46.86 -68.05
C LYS A 205 -10.79 47.90 -68.58
N THR A 206 -10.35 49.06 -69.09
CA THR A 206 -11.29 50.04 -69.67
C THR A 206 -11.91 49.54 -70.98
N VAL A 207 -11.19 48.73 -71.76
CA VAL A 207 -11.74 48.02 -72.92
C VAL A 207 -12.74 46.95 -72.49
N GLU A 208 -12.50 46.24 -71.40
CA GLU A 208 -13.44 45.28 -70.80
C GLU A 208 -14.68 46.02 -70.26
N ASP A 209 -14.54 47.05 -69.44
CA ASP A 209 -15.62 47.94 -68.97
C ASP A 209 -16.46 48.53 -70.14
N LEU A 210 -15.82 48.83 -71.29
CA LEU A 210 -16.50 49.30 -72.50
C LEU A 210 -17.23 48.18 -73.25
N HIS A 211 -16.68 46.97 -73.33
CA HIS A 211 -17.39 45.79 -73.87
C HIS A 211 -18.56 45.41 -72.98
N ASP A 212 -18.36 45.44 -71.67
CA ASP A 212 -19.34 45.12 -70.64
C ASP A 212 -20.45 46.18 -70.60
N ARG A 213 -20.11 47.46 -70.85
CA ARG A 213 -21.09 48.53 -71.13
C ARG A 213 -21.80 48.36 -72.47
N LEU A 214 -21.13 47.90 -73.53
CA LEU A 214 -21.75 47.59 -74.82
C LEU A 214 -22.72 46.43 -74.71
N ALA A 215 -22.34 45.35 -74.02
CA ALA A 215 -23.18 44.20 -73.72
C ALA A 215 -24.41 44.62 -72.92
N ARG A 216 -24.24 45.44 -71.86
CA ARG A 216 -25.37 46.05 -71.13
C ARG A 216 -26.22 46.99 -71.99
N LEU A 217 -25.65 47.64 -73.02
CA LEU A 217 -26.41 48.48 -73.95
C LEU A 217 -27.17 47.65 -75.00
N GLN A 218 -26.61 46.51 -75.42
CA GLN A 218 -27.26 45.52 -76.28
C GLN A 218 -28.37 44.79 -75.53
N GLU A 219 -28.12 44.33 -74.30
CA GLU A 219 -29.16 43.80 -73.40
C GLU A 219 -30.26 44.83 -73.13
N SER A 220 -29.92 46.11 -72.94
CA SER A 220 -30.90 47.20 -72.81
C SER A 220 -31.70 47.43 -74.11
N HIS A 221 -31.03 47.38 -75.27
CA HIS A 221 -31.68 47.49 -76.58
C HIS A 221 -32.60 46.30 -76.87
N ASP A 222 -32.15 45.09 -76.59
CA ASP A 222 -32.87 43.86 -76.88
C ASP A 222 -34.01 43.65 -75.88
N THR A 223 -33.85 44.04 -74.60
CA THR A 223 -34.99 44.14 -73.66
C THR A 223 -35.94 45.29 -73.98
N VAL A 224 -35.52 46.32 -74.72
CA VAL A 224 -36.41 47.34 -75.31
C VAL A 224 -37.14 46.79 -76.54
N LEU A 225 -36.49 45.97 -77.37
CA LEU A 225 -37.14 45.25 -78.48
C LEU A 225 -38.14 44.21 -77.97
N ASP A 226 -37.78 43.39 -76.99
CA ASP A 226 -38.68 42.44 -76.33
C ASP A 226 -39.84 43.15 -75.61
N ARG A 227 -39.62 44.36 -75.09
CA ARG A 227 -40.70 45.21 -74.58
C ARG A 227 -41.55 45.80 -75.71
N LEU A 228 -40.97 46.14 -76.86
CA LEU A 228 -41.72 46.62 -78.02
C LEU A 228 -42.61 45.49 -78.57
N THR A 229 -42.04 44.33 -78.91
CA THR A 229 -42.79 43.15 -79.37
C THR A 229 -43.78 42.68 -78.32
N SER A 230 -43.42 42.62 -77.03
CA SER A 230 -44.37 42.28 -75.97
C SER A 230 -45.48 43.33 -75.79
N THR A 231 -45.23 44.62 -76.02
CA THR A 231 -46.30 45.62 -76.01
C THR A 231 -47.16 45.56 -77.27
N GLU A 232 -46.59 45.27 -78.44
CA GLU A 232 -47.34 45.01 -79.68
C GLU A 232 -48.22 43.75 -79.54
N ASP A 233 -47.69 42.65 -79.02
CA ASP A 233 -48.42 41.41 -78.70
C ASP A 233 -49.48 41.62 -77.62
N ARG A 234 -49.19 42.41 -76.56
CA ARG A 234 -50.22 42.74 -75.55
C ARG A 234 -51.28 43.66 -76.13
N LEU A 235 -50.94 44.58 -77.03
CA LEU A 235 -51.90 45.45 -77.73
C LEU A 235 -52.74 44.63 -78.74
N ALA A 236 -52.16 43.63 -79.41
CA ALA A 236 -52.88 42.63 -80.20
C ALA A 236 -53.78 41.73 -79.34
N THR A 237 -53.31 41.30 -78.15
CA THR A 237 -54.07 40.47 -77.21
C THR A 237 -55.21 41.24 -76.52
N LEU A 238 -55.03 42.54 -76.29
CA LEU A 238 -56.07 43.47 -75.83
C LEU A 238 -57.09 43.76 -76.95
N LYS A 239 -56.64 43.95 -78.21
CA LYS A 239 -57.52 43.96 -79.39
C LYS A 239 -58.27 42.64 -79.57
N SER A 240 -57.69 41.52 -79.13
CA SER A 240 -58.32 40.20 -79.06
C SER A 240 -59.13 39.94 -77.77
N GLY A 241 -59.22 40.91 -76.86
CA GLY A 241 -60.08 40.88 -75.68
C GLY A 241 -59.75 39.82 -74.61
N LYS A 242 -58.49 39.43 -74.40
CA LYS A 242 -58.14 38.26 -73.57
C LYS A 242 -56.92 38.44 -72.62
N GLY A 243 -56.98 39.42 -71.71
CA GLY A 243 -55.85 39.82 -70.85
C GLY A 243 -55.91 39.45 -69.34
N ASP A 244 -54.72 39.29 -68.76
CA ASP A 244 -54.29 39.56 -67.37
C ASP A 244 -54.89 38.84 -66.13
N LEU A 245 -55.76 37.82 -66.25
CA LEU A 245 -56.08 36.95 -65.09
C LEU A 245 -55.08 35.79 -64.87
N THR A 246 -54.44 35.28 -65.92
CA THR A 246 -53.62 34.04 -65.86
C THR A 246 -52.14 34.26 -65.55
N SER A 247 -51.64 35.49 -65.66
CA SER A 247 -50.26 35.87 -65.35
C SER A 247 -50.03 35.99 -63.83
N ASN A 248 -50.93 36.70 -63.14
CA ASN A 248 -50.85 36.90 -61.68
C ASN A 248 -51.06 35.61 -60.88
N SER A 249 -51.85 34.64 -61.38
CA SER A 249 -51.95 33.31 -60.75
C SER A 249 -50.59 32.61 -60.72
N LYS A 250 -49.88 32.61 -61.85
CA LYS A 250 -48.57 31.94 -62.00
C LYS A 250 -47.46 32.60 -61.18
N SER A 251 -47.46 33.92 -61.02
CA SER A 251 -46.47 34.60 -60.18
C SER A 251 -46.71 34.35 -58.69
N LEU A 252 -47.97 34.23 -58.26
CA LEU A 252 -48.33 33.79 -56.92
C LEU A 252 -47.97 32.32 -56.69
N GLU A 253 -48.33 31.41 -57.61
CA GLU A 253 -47.96 29.98 -57.55
C GLU A 253 -46.44 29.78 -57.44
N SER A 254 -45.66 30.54 -58.22
CA SER A 254 -44.19 30.51 -58.17
C SER A 254 -43.64 30.98 -56.82
N ARG A 255 -44.21 32.06 -56.26
CA ARG A 255 -43.83 32.58 -54.94
C ARG A 255 -44.23 31.62 -53.81
N THR A 256 -45.41 30.99 -53.89
CA THR A 256 -45.83 29.97 -52.91
C THR A 256 -44.85 28.80 -52.91
N ARG A 257 -44.47 28.27 -54.09
CA ARG A 257 -43.45 27.21 -54.19
C ARG A 257 -42.11 27.61 -53.59
N GLN A 258 -41.63 28.82 -53.87
CA GLN A 258 -40.39 29.33 -53.25
C GLN A 258 -40.48 29.42 -51.72
N GLN A 259 -41.67 29.65 -51.15
CA GLN A 259 -41.89 29.63 -49.71
C GLN A 259 -42.00 28.19 -49.18
N GLU A 260 -42.64 27.26 -49.92
CA GLU A 260 -42.69 25.83 -49.59
C GLU A 260 -41.27 25.20 -49.61
N ASP A 261 -40.47 25.46 -50.64
CA ASP A 261 -39.07 25.04 -50.75
C ASP A 261 -38.21 25.60 -49.60
N LEU A 262 -38.45 26.85 -49.21
CA LEU A 262 -37.75 27.50 -48.09
C LEU A 262 -38.17 26.89 -46.73
N ILE A 263 -39.44 26.58 -46.54
CA ILE A 263 -39.97 25.90 -45.35
C ILE A 263 -39.36 24.50 -45.26
N ALA A 264 -39.42 23.69 -46.33
CA ALA A 264 -38.80 22.37 -46.37
C ALA A 264 -37.28 22.41 -46.11
N SER A 265 -36.58 23.45 -46.60
CA SER A 265 -35.16 23.69 -46.30
C SER A 265 -34.89 24.08 -44.85
N GLN A 266 -35.84 24.71 -44.16
CA GLN A 266 -35.75 25.03 -42.73
C GLN A 266 -36.11 23.83 -41.86
N GLU A 267 -37.18 23.10 -42.19
CA GLU A 267 -37.59 21.86 -41.53
C GLU A 267 -36.48 20.80 -41.61
N ALA A 268 -35.86 20.59 -42.77
CA ALA A 268 -34.72 19.68 -42.92
C ALA A 268 -33.50 20.08 -42.07
N LYS A 269 -33.26 21.39 -41.86
CA LYS A 269 -32.19 21.88 -40.96
C LYS A 269 -32.56 21.69 -39.50
N ILE A 270 -33.82 21.91 -39.13
CA ILE A 270 -34.33 21.66 -37.78
C ILE A 270 -34.19 20.17 -37.45
N GLN A 271 -34.63 19.28 -38.34
CA GLN A 271 -34.49 17.83 -38.16
C GLN A 271 -33.01 17.42 -38.03
N ALA A 272 -32.14 17.86 -38.94
CA ALA A 272 -30.71 17.56 -38.84
C ALA A 272 -30.06 18.06 -37.53
N SER A 273 -30.50 19.21 -37.02
CA SER A 273 -30.04 19.72 -35.71
C SER A 273 -30.62 18.94 -34.52
N GLN A 274 -31.84 18.42 -34.64
CA GLN A 274 -32.45 17.55 -33.64
C GLN A 274 -31.76 16.18 -33.60
N ASP A 275 -31.47 15.59 -34.77
CA ASP A 275 -30.69 14.35 -34.90
C ASP A 275 -29.28 14.52 -34.29
N GLU A 276 -28.62 15.67 -34.51
CA GLU A 276 -27.35 16.02 -33.88
C GLU A 276 -27.50 16.10 -32.35
N ILE A 277 -28.50 16.83 -31.84
CA ILE A 277 -28.79 16.98 -30.41
C ILE A 277 -29.03 15.61 -29.75
N ASP A 278 -29.80 14.73 -30.37
CA ASP A 278 -30.11 13.41 -29.81
C ASP A 278 -28.90 12.47 -29.88
N SER A 279 -28.07 12.55 -30.93
CA SER A 279 -26.78 11.86 -30.97
C SER A 279 -25.84 12.33 -29.83
N LEU A 280 -25.81 13.64 -29.57
CA LEU A 280 -25.01 14.23 -28.49
C LEU A 280 -25.54 13.80 -27.11
N ARG A 281 -26.87 13.79 -26.90
CA ARG A 281 -27.49 13.26 -25.67
C ARG A 281 -27.08 11.80 -25.41
N MET A 282 -27.09 10.95 -26.44
CA MET A 282 -26.67 9.55 -26.33
C MET A 282 -25.17 9.40 -26.02
N THR A 283 -24.29 10.25 -26.58
CA THR A 283 -22.87 10.23 -26.18
C THR A 283 -22.65 10.73 -24.75
N VAL A 284 -23.39 11.75 -24.30
CA VAL A 284 -23.34 12.25 -22.92
C VAL A 284 -23.79 11.18 -21.92
N GLU A 285 -24.90 10.47 -22.16
CA GLU A 285 -25.33 9.39 -21.25
C GLU A 285 -24.36 8.19 -21.30
N SER A 286 -23.82 7.84 -22.47
CA SER A 286 -22.76 6.82 -22.58
C SER A 286 -21.52 7.18 -21.75
N LEU A 287 -21.09 8.44 -21.77
CA LEU A 287 -19.97 8.94 -20.96
C LEU A 287 -20.32 8.98 -19.46
N ARG A 288 -21.55 9.35 -19.10
CA ARG A 288 -22.06 9.33 -17.72
C ARG A 288 -22.08 7.92 -17.13
N VAL A 289 -22.59 6.93 -17.87
CA VAL A 289 -22.57 5.51 -17.46
C VAL A 289 -21.13 4.99 -17.35
N LYS A 290 -20.22 5.37 -18.26
CA LYS A 290 -18.79 5.02 -18.16
C LYS A 290 -18.15 5.64 -16.91
N ASN A 291 -18.45 6.90 -16.59
CA ASN A 291 -17.94 7.59 -15.41
C ASN A 291 -18.45 6.93 -14.10
N GLN A 292 -19.74 6.57 -14.05
CA GLN A 292 -20.30 5.80 -12.92
C GLN A 292 -19.64 4.43 -12.75
N ARG A 293 -19.29 3.73 -13.84
CA ARG A 293 -18.53 2.48 -13.78
C ARG A 293 -17.09 2.69 -13.29
N PHE A 294 -16.45 3.79 -13.70
CA PHE A 294 -15.12 4.16 -13.20
C PHE A 294 -15.12 4.50 -11.72
N GLN A 295 -16.13 5.25 -11.23
CA GLN A 295 -16.26 5.55 -9.81
C GLN A 295 -16.41 4.27 -8.99
N LYS A 296 -17.35 3.37 -9.36
CA LYS A 296 -17.51 2.07 -8.69
C LYS A 296 -16.22 1.27 -8.66
N LEU A 297 -15.53 1.15 -9.80
CA LEU A 297 -14.27 0.41 -9.88
C LEU A 297 -13.14 1.05 -9.03
N GLN A 298 -13.20 2.37 -8.79
CA GLN A 298 -12.30 3.06 -7.86
C GLN A 298 -12.69 2.78 -6.40
N ASP A 299 -13.99 2.81 -6.08
CA ASP A 299 -14.51 2.48 -4.75
C ASP A 299 -14.15 1.03 -4.38
N ASP A 300 -14.42 0.07 -5.28
CA ASP A 300 -14.04 -1.35 -5.18
C ASP A 300 -12.52 -1.52 -4.97
N TYR A 301 -11.70 -0.74 -5.70
CA TYR A 301 -10.24 -0.78 -5.59
C TYR A 301 -9.74 -0.25 -4.24
N ASP A 302 -10.29 0.85 -3.74
CA ASP A 302 -9.91 1.40 -2.44
C ASP A 302 -10.43 0.49 -1.29
N GLU A 303 -11.55 -0.22 -1.44
CA GLU A 303 -11.97 -1.28 -0.52
C GLU A 303 -10.97 -2.45 -0.48
N VAL A 304 -10.66 -3.08 -1.62
CA VAL A 304 -9.70 -4.20 -1.71
C VAL A 304 -8.30 -3.80 -1.20
N LYS A 305 -7.89 -2.56 -1.43
CA LYS A 305 -6.63 -1.98 -0.90
C LYS A 305 -6.68 -1.80 0.63
N ASN A 306 -7.82 -1.39 1.19
CA ASN A 306 -8.01 -1.33 2.63
C ASN A 306 -8.03 -2.73 3.27
N GLU A 307 -8.66 -3.71 2.63
CA GLU A 307 -8.62 -5.12 3.06
C GLU A 307 -7.18 -5.67 3.03
N ARG A 308 -6.45 -5.47 1.93
CA ARG A 308 -5.03 -5.83 1.81
C ARG A 308 -4.20 -5.26 2.95
N ASP A 309 -4.41 -4.00 3.30
CA ASP A 309 -3.64 -3.34 4.37
C ASP A 309 -4.06 -3.81 5.76
N GLN A 310 -5.33 -4.18 5.97
CA GLN A 310 -5.77 -4.89 7.18
C GLN A 310 -5.15 -6.30 7.28
N LEU A 311 -5.18 -7.08 6.20
CA LEU A 311 -4.59 -8.42 6.14
C LEU A 311 -3.08 -8.38 6.36
N SER A 312 -2.38 -7.40 5.76
CA SER A 312 -0.96 -7.14 6.02
C SER A 312 -0.68 -6.83 7.50
N ARG A 313 -1.50 -5.99 8.14
CA ARG A 313 -1.38 -5.73 9.60
C ARG A 313 -1.64 -6.99 10.43
N ARG A 314 -2.64 -7.81 10.08
CA ARG A 314 -2.93 -9.10 10.74
C ARG A 314 -1.80 -10.11 10.58
N ALA A 315 -1.22 -10.23 9.38
CA ALA A 315 -0.06 -11.08 9.11
C ALA A 315 1.18 -10.65 9.91
N ASN A 316 1.47 -9.34 9.94
CA ASN A 316 2.56 -8.78 10.77
C ASN A 316 2.33 -8.98 12.28
N ALA A 317 1.08 -9.01 12.75
CA ALA A 317 0.76 -9.39 14.12
C ALA A 317 0.96 -10.89 14.37
N ALA A 318 0.47 -11.74 13.46
CA ALA A 318 0.63 -13.19 13.54
C ALA A 318 2.10 -13.62 13.56
N GLU A 319 2.96 -13.03 12.72
CA GLU A 319 4.40 -13.28 12.72
C GLU A 319 5.07 -12.86 14.04
N LYS A 320 4.66 -11.72 14.63
CA LYS A 320 5.12 -11.31 15.97
C LYS A 320 4.66 -12.28 17.07
N TYR A 321 3.45 -12.86 16.97
CA TYR A 321 3.02 -13.92 17.88
C TYR A 321 3.81 -15.22 17.65
N ARG A 322 4.10 -15.59 16.40
CA ARG A 322 4.93 -16.76 16.04
C ARG A 322 6.34 -16.63 16.60
N GLN A 323 6.97 -15.45 16.48
CA GLN A 323 8.28 -15.16 17.05
C GLN A 323 8.27 -15.23 18.59
N LYS A 324 7.24 -14.69 19.25
CA LYS A 324 7.08 -14.82 20.71
C LYS A 324 6.89 -16.27 21.16
N LEU A 325 6.10 -17.06 20.42
CA LEU A 325 5.88 -18.47 20.71
C LEU A 325 7.17 -19.29 20.53
N GLN A 326 7.92 -19.01 19.46
CA GLN A 326 9.22 -19.63 19.21
C GLN A 326 10.21 -19.30 20.34
N ALA A 327 10.33 -18.03 20.74
CA ALA A 327 11.16 -17.64 21.88
C ALA A 327 10.71 -18.30 23.20
N SER A 328 9.40 -18.43 23.45
CA SER A 328 8.86 -19.12 24.63
C SER A 328 9.24 -20.61 24.66
N HIS A 329 9.20 -21.28 23.52
CA HIS A 329 9.59 -22.68 23.35
C HIS A 329 11.11 -22.89 23.44
N ASP A 330 11.90 -21.91 22.99
CA ASP A 330 13.36 -21.96 23.14
C ASP A 330 13.78 -21.69 24.61
N PHE A 331 13.08 -20.82 25.35
CA PHE A 331 13.20 -20.71 26.81
C PHE A 331 12.73 -21.97 27.55
N GLU A 332 11.71 -22.67 27.04
CA GLU A 332 11.25 -23.95 27.62
C GLU A 332 12.31 -25.05 27.48
N LYS A 333 12.97 -25.15 26.31
CA LYS A 333 14.14 -26.02 26.13
C LYS A 333 15.28 -25.66 27.07
N GLU A 334 15.59 -24.37 27.22
CA GLU A 334 16.63 -23.90 28.16
C GLU A 334 16.27 -24.28 29.60
N ASN A 335 14.99 -24.14 29.99
CA ASN A 335 14.50 -24.54 31.30
C ASN A 335 14.61 -26.06 31.54
N ILE A 336 14.35 -26.89 30.52
CA ILE A 336 14.55 -28.35 30.56
C ILE A 336 16.05 -28.68 30.65
N ALA A 337 16.90 -28.03 29.85
CA ALA A 337 18.34 -28.25 29.90
C ALA A 337 18.94 -27.89 31.27
N LEU A 338 18.51 -26.77 31.86
CA LEU A 338 18.90 -26.35 33.22
C LEU A 338 18.38 -27.31 34.30
N LYS A 339 17.15 -27.84 34.16
CA LYS A 339 16.61 -28.88 35.06
C LYS A 339 17.44 -30.16 35.00
N ASN A 340 17.80 -30.61 33.81
CA ASN A 340 18.65 -31.78 33.62
C ASN A 340 20.04 -31.54 34.24
N GLN A 341 20.66 -30.38 33.99
CA GLN A 341 21.94 -30.02 34.59
C GLN A 341 21.89 -29.96 36.12
N VAL A 342 20.79 -29.46 36.71
CA VAL A 342 20.58 -29.49 38.17
C VAL A 342 20.41 -30.92 38.68
N GLN A 343 19.70 -31.79 37.96
CA GLN A 343 19.58 -33.20 38.31
C GLN A 343 20.93 -33.93 38.23
N ASP A 344 21.73 -33.67 37.19
CA ASP A 344 23.07 -34.24 37.03
C ASP A 344 24.01 -33.78 38.14
N LEU A 345 23.98 -32.50 38.52
CA LEU A 345 24.77 -31.95 39.63
C LEU A 345 24.33 -32.53 40.99
N LEU A 346 23.02 -32.74 41.21
CA LEU A 346 22.50 -33.39 42.42
C LEU A 346 22.89 -34.88 42.48
N GLN A 347 22.97 -35.56 41.34
CA GLN A 347 23.45 -36.94 41.26
C GLN A 347 24.97 -37.00 41.52
N GLN A 348 25.77 -36.13 40.90
CA GLN A 348 27.21 -36.02 41.18
C GLN A 348 27.51 -35.71 42.65
N LEU A 349 26.72 -34.84 43.29
CA LEU A 349 26.82 -34.56 44.72
C LEU A 349 26.52 -35.80 45.56
N ARG A 350 25.45 -36.54 45.25
CA ARG A 350 25.09 -37.79 45.91
C ARG A 350 26.18 -38.86 45.76
N ASP A 351 26.74 -39.01 44.57
CA ASP A 351 27.79 -39.99 44.30
C ASP A 351 29.11 -39.60 44.99
N SER A 352 29.39 -38.30 45.08
CA SER A 352 30.49 -37.75 45.90
C SER A 352 30.28 -38.04 47.39
N ASP A 353 29.08 -37.83 47.94
CA ASP A 353 28.75 -38.13 49.34
C ASP A 353 28.89 -39.63 49.66
N ILE A 354 28.47 -40.50 48.74
CA ILE A 354 28.62 -41.97 48.87
C ILE A 354 30.09 -42.37 48.82
N SER A 355 30.86 -41.82 47.88
CA SER A 355 32.30 -42.04 47.76
C SER A 355 33.06 -41.54 48.98
N GLN A 356 32.69 -40.38 49.53
CA GLN A 356 33.30 -39.82 50.74
C GLN A 356 33.00 -40.68 51.98
N LYS A 357 31.75 -41.15 52.15
CA LYS A 357 31.40 -42.09 53.23
C LYS A 357 32.23 -43.37 53.12
N SER A 358 32.29 -43.98 51.94
CA SER A 358 33.03 -45.22 51.74
C SER A 358 34.55 -45.04 51.79
N SER A 359 35.08 -43.82 51.57
CA SER A 359 36.45 -43.49 51.96
C SER A 359 36.60 -43.48 53.48
N SER A 360 35.74 -42.76 54.20
CA SER A 360 35.83 -42.65 55.67
C SER A 360 35.65 -43.99 56.39
N GLU A 361 34.85 -44.90 55.85
CA GLU A 361 34.72 -46.29 56.32
C GLU A 361 36.06 -47.04 56.19
N ARG A 362 36.74 -46.92 55.05
CA ARG A 362 38.08 -47.50 54.83
C ARG A 362 39.15 -46.82 55.67
N ASP A 363 39.07 -45.52 55.90
CA ASP A 363 40.00 -44.80 56.77
C ASP A 363 39.89 -45.26 58.23
N VAL A 364 38.68 -45.60 58.70
CA VAL A 364 38.47 -46.25 60.00
C VAL A 364 39.04 -47.67 60.02
N GLU A 365 38.76 -48.50 59.01
CA GLU A 365 39.30 -49.86 58.89
C GLU A 365 40.84 -49.87 58.88
N LEU A 366 41.46 -48.94 58.15
CA LEU A 366 42.91 -48.74 58.12
C LEU A 366 43.48 -48.31 59.47
N GLU A 367 42.76 -47.50 60.26
CA GLU A 367 43.20 -47.12 61.60
C GLU A 367 43.04 -48.27 62.62
N GLU A 368 42.04 -49.13 62.45
CA GLU A 368 41.94 -50.38 63.22
C GLU A 368 43.09 -51.35 62.87
N TYR A 369 43.43 -51.54 61.60
CA TYR A 369 44.61 -52.31 61.20
C TYR A 369 45.91 -51.71 61.75
N ARG A 370 46.11 -50.38 61.69
CA ARG A 370 47.26 -49.68 62.31
C ARG A 370 47.34 -49.90 63.82
N ARG A 371 46.20 -50.01 64.51
CA ARG A 371 46.13 -50.24 65.96
C ARG A 371 46.40 -51.69 66.35
N VAL A 372 46.05 -52.65 65.49
CA VAL A 372 46.23 -54.09 65.75
C VAL A 372 47.60 -54.60 65.29
N LEU A 373 48.16 -54.07 64.20
CA LEU A 373 49.43 -54.53 63.62
C LEU A 373 50.61 -54.56 64.64
N PRO A 374 50.84 -53.51 65.47
CA PRO A 374 51.91 -53.55 66.47
C PRO A 374 51.74 -54.65 67.54
N ARG A 375 50.50 -55.05 67.83
CA ARG A 375 50.22 -56.19 68.73
C ARG A 375 50.60 -57.51 68.06
N ILE A 376 50.20 -57.71 66.81
CA ILE A 376 50.59 -58.89 66.03
C ILE A 376 52.13 -58.97 65.88
N GLU A 377 52.81 -57.83 65.70
CA GLU A 377 54.27 -57.76 65.64
C GLU A 377 54.93 -58.10 67.00
N GLN A 378 54.36 -57.61 68.11
CA GLN A 378 54.78 -57.98 69.47
C GLN A 378 54.55 -59.48 69.73
N ASP A 379 53.34 -59.98 69.53
CA ASP A 379 52.97 -61.39 69.72
C ASP A 379 53.88 -62.30 68.88
N ARG A 380 54.18 -61.93 67.63
CA ARG A 380 55.13 -62.66 66.78
C ARG A 380 56.55 -62.66 67.36
N HIS A 381 56.99 -61.56 67.95
CA HIS A 381 58.30 -61.48 68.61
C HIS A 381 58.36 -62.32 69.89
N GLU A 382 57.30 -62.29 70.71
CA GLU A 382 57.17 -63.12 71.91
C GLU A 382 57.14 -64.61 71.56
N ILE A 383 56.31 -65.02 70.60
CA ILE A 383 56.27 -66.39 70.07
C ILE A 383 57.64 -66.80 69.51
N GLN A 384 58.34 -65.91 68.80
CA GLN A 384 59.68 -66.20 68.27
C GLN A 384 60.72 -66.39 69.39
N ASN A 385 60.59 -65.67 70.51
CA ASN A 385 61.50 -65.82 71.66
C ASN A 385 61.17 -67.07 72.48
N VAL A 386 59.89 -67.39 72.69
CA VAL A 386 59.45 -68.67 73.28
C VAL A 386 59.91 -69.85 72.43
N LYS A 387 59.82 -69.75 71.08
CA LYS A 387 60.33 -70.76 70.15
C LYS A 387 61.83 -71.01 70.34
N LYS A 388 62.66 -69.95 70.38
CA LYS A 388 64.10 -70.08 70.65
C LYS A 388 64.40 -70.72 72.01
N GLN A 389 63.64 -70.37 73.06
CA GLN A 389 63.81 -70.96 74.39
C GLN A 389 63.44 -72.44 74.40
N LEU A 390 62.37 -72.84 73.69
CA LEU A 390 62.00 -74.24 73.53
C LEU A 390 63.00 -75.01 72.67
N GLU A 391 63.55 -74.42 71.61
CA GLU A 391 64.62 -75.00 70.80
C GLU A 391 65.89 -75.24 71.63
N PHE A 392 66.31 -74.27 72.45
CA PHE A 392 67.43 -74.43 73.38
C PHE A 392 67.16 -75.50 74.45
N ASN A 393 65.98 -75.47 75.07
CA ASN A 393 65.60 -76.47 76.08
C ASN A 393 65.52 -77.88 75.48
N ASN A 394 65.02 -78.02 74.25
CA ASN A 394 64.96 -79.29 73.54
C ASN A 394 66.36 -79.80 73.20
N HIS A 395 67.24 -78.95 72.66
CA HIS A 395 68.63 -79.31 72.39
C HIS A 395 69.38 -79.75 73.65
N ALA A 396 69.23 -79.04 74.77
CA ALA A 396 69.83 -79.41 76.05
C ALA A 396 69.22 -80.70 76.66
N LEU A 397 67.97 -81.06 76.31
CA LEU A 397 67.39 -82.35 76.66
C LEU A 397 67.89 -83.47 75.74
N THR A 398 68.08 -83.20 74.44
CA THR A 398 68.70 -84.15 73.49
C THR A 398 70.15 -84.44 73.86
N GLU A 399 70.94 -83.42 74.24
CA GLU A 399 72.32 -83.58 74.70
C GLU A 399 72.40 -84.42 75.98
N ARG A 400 71.47 -84.22 76.93
CA ARG A 400 71.36 -85.05 78.14
C ARG A 400 70.88 -86.47 77.86
N LEU A 401 69.94 -86.64 76.94
CA LEU A 401 69.47 -87.96 76.49
C LEU A 401 70.62 -88.72 75.83
N GLN A 402 71.30 -88.09 74.87
CA GLN A 402 72.49 -88.65 74.23
C GLN A 402 73.59 -88.97 75.26
N SER A 403 73.83 -88.10 76.25
CA SER A 403 74.80 -88.38 77.33
C SER A 403 74.41 -89.58 78.20
N ALA A 404 73.10 -89.82 78.39
CA ALA A 404 72.58 -90.96 79.11
C ALA A 404 72.54 -92.24 78.25
N GLU A 405 72.29 -92.13 76.94
CA GLU A 405 72.40 -93.22 75.97
C GLU A 405 73.86 -93.65 75.80
N ASP A 406 74.80 -92.70 75.73
CA ASP A 406 76.25 -92.93 75.78
C ASP A 406 76.66 -93.66 77.06
N GLN A 407 76.06 -93.30 78.20
CA GLN A 407 76.34 -93.97 79.47
C GLN A 407 75.71 -95.36 79.51
N LEU A 408 74.47 -95.52 79.05
CA LEU A 408 73.83 -96.82 78.90
C LEU A 408 74.61 -97.71 77.92
N ALA A 409 75.20 -97.18 76.85
CA ALA A 409 76.05 -97.94 75.94
C ALA A 409 77.37 -98.39 76.59
N ARG A 410 77.96 -97.58 77.48
CA ARG A 410 79.10 -98.00 78.33
C ARG A 410 78.68 -99.07 79.32
N ASP A 411 77.56 -98.86 80.00
CA ASP A 411 77.03 -99.79 81.00
C ASP A 411 76.65 -101.11 80.34
N GLU A 412 75.98 -101.10 79.18
CA GLU A 412 75.69 -102.27 78.34
C GLU A 412 76.95 -102.94 77.80
N ALA A 413 78.00 -102.19 77.45
CA ALA A 413 79.28 -102.78 77.06
C ALA A 413 79.94 -103.51 78.24
N THR A 414 79.95 -102.92 79.44
CA THR A 414 80.46 -103.61 80.65
C THR A 414 79.56 -104.77 81.07
N ILE A 415 78.25 -104.68 80.87
CA ILE A 415 77.30 -105.77 81.08
C ILE A 415 77.49 -106.87 80.03
N SER A 416 77.88 -106.55 78.80
CA SER A 416 78.27 -107.57 77.81
C SER A 416 79.59 -108.20 78.19
N GLU A 417 80.61 -107.44 78.58
CA GLU A 417 81.89 -107.98 79.06
C GLU A 417 81.69 -108.91 80.27
N LEU A 418 80.83 -108.52 81.23
CA LEU A 418 80.43 -109.36 82.36
C LEU A 418 79.59 -110.58 81.92
N ARG A 419 78.63 -110.43 81.01
CA ARG A 419 77.80 -111.53 80.48
C ARG A 419 78.60 -112.51 79.64
N ASP A 420 79.59 -112.03 78.89
CA ASP A 420 80.46 -112.85 78.05
C ASP A 420 81.54 -113.49 78.91
N ARG A 421 81.99 -112.85 80.00
CA ARG A 421 82.77 -113.49 81.06
C ARG A 421 81.99 -114.56 81.83
N ILE A 422 80.68 -114.39 81.99
CA ILE A 422 79.77 -115.44 82.47
C ILE A 422 79.62 -116.53 81.39
N ARG A 423 79.47 -116.18 80.11
CA ARG A 423 79.34 -117.11 78.97
C ARG A 423 80.62 -117.94 78.70
N GLU A 424 81.79 -117.43 79.08
CA GLU A 424 83.06 -118.17 79.13
C GLU A 424 83.11 -119.22 80.25
N LEU A 425 82.24 -119.11 81.27
CA LEU A 425 82.20 -119.97 82.46
C LEU A 425 80.95 -120.87 82.51
N GLU A 426 79.84 -120.44 81.92
CA GLU A 426 78.53 -121.08 81.99
C GLU A 426 77.93 -121.20 80.57
N GLY A 427 77.78 -122.45 80.12
CA GLY A 427 77.09 -122.77 78.89
C GLY A 427 75.61 -123.08 79.13
N LEU A 428 74.83 -122.92 78.05
CA LEU A 428 73.41 -123.27 77.86
C LEU A 428 72.34 -122.29 78.38
N GLU A 429 71.49 -121.94 77.41
CA GLU A 429 70.04 -121.69 77.50
C GLU A 429 69.50 -120.31 77.95
N SER A 430 68.28 -120.06 77.46
CA SER A 430 67.44 -118.85 77.56
C SER A 430 66.11 -119.28 78.28
N PRO A 431 64.92 -118.64 78.20
CA PRO A 431 64.46 -117.42 77.48
C PRO A 431 63.41 -116.53 78.24
N THR A 432 62.77 -115.59 77.52
CA THR A 432 61.38 -115.04 77.71
C THR A 432 61.03 -114.10 78.89
N THR A 433 60.01 -113.18 78.86
CA THR A 433 59.39 -112.37 77.75
C THR A 433 58.94 -110.91 78.14
N PRO A 434 57.66 -110.48 78.45
CA PRO A 434 57.16 -109.16 77.96
C PRO A 434 56.27 -108.27 78.89
N GLY A 435 55.93 -107.04 78.42
CA GLY A 435 54.76 -106.22 78.88
C GLY A 435 55.09 -104.80 79.42
N SER A 436 54.14 -103.85 79.62
CA SER A 436 52.72 -103.72 79.20
C SER A 436 52.12 -102.30 79.51
N THR A 437 50.85 -102.01 79.09
CA THR A 437 49.86 -101.00 79.61
C THR A 437 50.19 -99.46 79.65
N THR A 438 49.51 -98.48 78.99
CA THR A 438 48.12 -97.87 79.13
C THR A 438 47.81 -97.14 80.47
N PRO A 439 46.73 -96.28 80.70
CA PRO A 439 45.72 -95.56 79.84
C PRO A 439 45.19 -94.11 80.26
N LYS A 440 44.54 -93.39 79.30
CA LYS A 440 43.25 -92.58 79.27
C LYS A 440 42.69 -91.57 80.35
N ALA A 441 41.82 -90.65 79.81
CA ALA A 441 40.53 -90.06 80.33
C ALA A 441 40.55 -88.60 80.93
N HIS A 442 39.46 -87.80 81.11
CA HIS A 442 37.97 -87.95 80.93
C HIS A 442 37.17 -86.58 80.85
N GLY A 443 35.95 -86.54 80.24
CA GLY A 443 34.84 -85.58 80.53
C GLY A 443 34.79 -84.20 79.81
N THR A 444 33.75 -83.32 79.88
CA THR A 444 32.28 -83.39 80.21
C THR A 444 31.50 -82.10 79.77
N PHE A 445 30.16 -81.97 79.98
CA PHE A 445 29.28 -80.82 79.59
C PHE A 445 28.12 -80.53 80.62
N GLN A 446 27.40 -79.39 80.46
CA GLN A 446 25.94 -79.15 80.68
C GLN A 446 25.43 -78.21 81.82
N ARG A 447 24.91 -77.02 81.44
CA ARG A 447 23.81 -76.16 82.01
C ARG A 447 23.92 -74.71 81.45
N ASP A 448 22.90 -73.86 81.33
CA ASP A 448 21.46 -73.89 81.71
C ASP A 448 20.55 -73.45 80.54
N LEU A 449 19.24 -73.74 80.60
CA LEU A 449 18.24 -73.41 79.56
C LEU A 449 16.83 -73.21 80.18
N ASP A 450 16.58 -72.08 80.84
CA ASP A 450 15.27 -71.77 81.48
C ASP A 450 15.06 -70.26 81.77
N GLU A 451 14.71 -69.41 80.77
CA GLU A 451 14.11 -68.08 81.02
C GLU A 451 13.40 -67.50 79.76
N VAL A 452 12.25 -68.07 79.38
CA VAL A 452 11.40 -67.57 78.26
C VAL A 452 9.97 -67.22 78.73
N GLY A 453 9.68 -67.35 80.03
CA GLY A 453 8.29 -67.38 80.52
C GLY A 453 7.59 -66.04 80.79
N ARG A 454 8.31 -64.93 81.04
CA ARG A 454 7.70 -63.70 81.63
C ARG A 454 8.32 -62.36 81.20
N ARG A 455 7.74 -61.73 80.16
CA ARG A 455 7.49 -60.26 80.12
C ARG A 455 6.53 -59.75 79.02
N GLU A 456 5.75 -60.62 78.39
CA GLU A 456 4.74 -60.24 77.36
C GLU A 456 3.55 -59.41 77.91
N ALA A 457 3.48 -59.20 79.23
CA ALA A 457 2.37 -58.53 79.90
C ALA A 457 2.43 -56.99 79.93
N GLN A 458 3.44 -56.36 79.30
CA GLN A 458 3.78 -54.94 79.55
C GLN A 458 3.60 -53.99 78.35
N LEU A 459 3.17 -54.48 77.18
CA LEU A 459 2.87 -53.67 75.98
C LEU A 459 1.37 -53.56 75.65
N LYS A 460 0.49 -54.17 76.47
CA LYS A 460 -0.97 -54.20 76.22
C LYS A 460 -1.75 -53.06 76.88
N ILE A 461 -1.13 -52.34 77.82
CA ILE A 461 -1.78 -51.26 78.60
C ILE A 461 -1.71 -49.90 77.87
N GLU A 462 -0.66 -49.67 77.08
CA GLU A 462 -0.41 -48.40 76.38
C GLU A 462 -1.34 -48.16 75.18
N ASN A 463 -1.95 -49.23 74.63
CA ASN A 463 -2.80 -49.17 73.43
C ASN A 463 -4.28 -48.80 73.70
N ASP A 464 -4.73 -48.85 74.96
CA ASP A 464 -6.11 -48.52 75.33
C ASP A 464 -6.27 -47.12 75.95
N GLU A 465 -5.17 -46.39 76.15
CA GLU A 465 -5.18 -45.00 76.59
C GLU A 465 -5.46 -44.04 75.43
N LEU A 466 -4.72 -44.19 74.31
CA LEU A 466 -4.85 -43.33 73.11
C LEU A 466 -6.20 -43.43 72.39
N LYS A 467 -6.99 -44.50 72.62
CA LYS A 467 -8.36 -44.60 72.08
C LYS A 467 -9.35 -43.71 72.83
N ARG A 468 -9.04 -43.29 74.06
CA ARG A 468 -9.99 -42.60 74.95
C ARG A 468 -10.05 -41.08 74.74
N GLU A 469 -9.22 -40.55 73.84
CA GLU A 469 -9.07 -39.11 73.60
C GLU A 469 -9.72 -38.63 72.28
N LEU A 470 -10.01 -39.55 71.34
CA LEU A 470 -10.72 -39.24 70.08
C LEU A 470 -12.25 -39.17 70.22
N GLU A 471 -12.84 -39.77 71.26
CA GLU A 471 -14.29 -39.76 71.52
C GLU A 471 -14.83 -38.38 71.98
N LYS A 472 -13.95 -37.39 72.19
CA LYS A 472 -14.25 -36.16 72.95
C LYS A 472 -14.48 -34.90 72.09
N LEU A 473 -14.54 -35.05 70.76
CA LEU A 473 -14.61 -33.90 69.84
C LEU A 473 -15.59 -34.09 68.66
N ASN A 474 -16.63 -34.91 68.82
CA ASN A 474 -17.71 -35.04 67.83
C ASN A 474 -19.11 -35.05 68.48
N GLY A 475 -19.72 -33.87 68.63
CA GLY A 475 -21.10 -33.68 69.06
C GLY A 475 -21.49 -32.20 69.00
N GLY A 476 -22.68 -31.80 68.54
CA GLY A 476 -23.80 -32.59 68.01
C GLY A 476 -24.74 -31.73 67.16
N ILE A 477 -25.85 -32.30 66.69
CA ILE A 477 -26.76 -31.66 65.72
C ILE A 477 -28.15 -31.43 66.35
N SER A 478 -28.89 -30.42 65.84
CA SER A 478 -30.36 -30.28 65.93
C SER A 478 -30.95 -29.64 67.23
N PRO A 479 -32.24 -29.18 67.23
CA PRO A 479 -32.50 -27.76 67.53
C PRO A 479 -33.75 -27.47 68.41
N SER A 480 -34.16 -26.20 68.40
CA SER A 480 -35.56 -25.69 68.51
C SER A 480 -36.02 -24.96 69.78
N THR A 481 -36.91 -23.99 69.54
CA THR A 481 -38.01 -23.47 70.40
C THR A 481 -37.69 -22.72 71.70
N GLY A 482 -38.09 -21.44 71.75
CA GLY A 482 -38.21 -20.63 72.97
C GLY A 482 -39.05 -19.37 72.74
N LEU A 483 -40.18 -19.21 73.46
CA LEU A 483 -41.15 -18.13 73.28
C LEU A 483 -40.86 -16.91 74.17
N GLY A 484 -41.21 -15.69 73.74
CA GLY A 484 -41.24 -14.52 74.65
C GLY A 484 -41.65 -13.18 74.02
N PHE A 485 -42.84 -12.70 74.38
CA PHE A 485 -43.30 -11.29 74.41
C PHE A 485 -42.97 -10.32 73.25
N ASN A 486 -44.01 -9.88 72.51
CA ASN A 486 -44.51 -8.49 72.57
C ASN A 486 -45.73 -8.26 71.64
N LYS A 487 -46.95 -8.44 72.17
CA LYS A 487 -48.14 -7.82 71.57
C LYS A 487 -48.24 -6.38 72.04
N PHE A 488 -48.21 -5.42 71.10
CA PHE A 488 -48.94 -4.12 71.11
C PHE A 488 -48.50 -3.19 69.97
N ALA A 489 -47.32 -3.37 69.38
CA ALA A 489 -46.81 -2.56 68.26
C ALA A 489 -47.33 -2.96 66.86
N GLU A 490 -48.12 -4.04 66.79
CA GLU A 490 -48.42 -4.75 65.54
C GLU A 490 -49.44 -4.04 64.63
N ASN A 491 -50.28 -3.16 65.19
CA ASN A 491 -51.47 -2.63 64.52
C ASN A 491 -51.20 -1.39 63.65
N ASP A 492 -50.38 -0.43 64.12
CA ASP A 492 -49.98 0.71 63.30
C ASP A 492 -49.00 0.28 62.20
N ALA A 493 -48.06 -0.62 62.52
CA ALA A 493 -47.16 -1.23 61.53
C ALA A 493 -47.90 -2.03 60.44
N HIS A 494 -48.98 -2.74 60.78
CA HIS A 494 -49.85 -3.38 59.77
C HIS A 494 -50.55 -2.35 58.87
N ARG A 495 -51.01 -1.22 59.43
CA ARG A 495 -51.69 -0.18 58.63
C ARG A 495 -50.71 0.49 57.66
N GLU A 496 -49.52 0.88 58.13
CA GLU A 496 -48.49 1.47 57.26
C GLU A 496 -48.06 0.49 56.17
N LEU A 497 -47.83 -0.78 56.49
CA LEU A 497 -47.49 -1.82 55.51
C LEU A 497 -48.65 -2.10 54.52
N GLN A 498 -49.91 -1.98 54.97
CA GLN A 498 -51.09 -2.13 54.11
C GLN A 498 -51.28 -0.92 53.18
N ASP A 499 -51.03 0.30 53.67
CA ASP A 499 -51.06 1.52 52.86
C ASP A 499 -49.93 1.50 51.81
N GLU A 500 -48.70 1.11 52.19
CA GLU A 500 -47.60 0.87 51.25
C GLU A 500 -47.92 -0.21 50.22
N TYR A 501 -48.48 -1.35 50.64
CA TYR A 501 -48.91 -2.41 49.73
C TYR A 501 -50.00 -1.94 48.76
N SER A 502 -50.92 -1.06 49.20
CA SER A 502 -51.92 -0.44 48.33
C SER A 502 -51.29 0.52 47.31
N ALA A 503 -50.30 1.32 47.73
CA ALA A 503 -49.58 2.25 46.87
C ALA A 503 -48.70 1.52 45.85
N ILE A 504 -48.08 0.40 46.23
CA ILE A 504 -47.34 -0.49 45.32
C ILE A 504 -48.29 -1.15 44.33
N ARG A 505 -49.44 -1.69 44.76
CA ARG A 505 -50.47 -2.23 43.87
C ARG A 505 -50.98 -1.18 42.88
N LYS A 506 -51.20 0.06 43.32
CA LYS A 506 -51.63 1.13 42.41
C LYS A 506 -50.55 1.43 41.37
N LYS A 507 -49.29 1.64 41.78
CA LYS A 507 -48.17 1.87 40.84
C LYS A 507 -47.99 0.71 39.85
N LEU A 508 -48.23 -0.52 40.29
CA LEU A 508 -48.18 -1.71 39.43
C LEU A 508 -49.30 -1.68 38.40
N ALA A 509 -50.55 -1.40 38.80
CA ALA A 509 -51.66 -1.23 37.85
C ALA A 509 -51.47 -0.03 36.91
N ASP A 510 -50.97 1.10 37.40
CA ASP A 510 -50.65 2.27 36.57
C ASP A 510 -49.57 1.90 35.51
N ALA A 511 -48.54 1.13 35.88
CA ALA A 511 -47.51 0.63 34.97
C ALA A 511 -47.99 -0.48 34.01
N GLU A 512 -48.92 -1.35 34.42
CA GLU A 512 -49.58 -2.33 33.55
C GLU A 512 -50.40 -1.63 32.45
N ASN A 513 -51.12 -0.57 32.79
CA ASN A 513 -51.84 0.26 31.82
C ASN A 513 -50.86 0.97 30.86
N GLU A 514 -49.78 1.57 31.36
CA GLU A 514 -48.73 2.15 30.51
C GLU A 514 -48.15 1.11 29.54
N MET A 515 -47.85 -0.10 30.02
CA MET A 515 -47.34 -1.19 29.18
C MET A 515 -48.35 -1.62 28.11
N GLU A 516 -49.65 -1.72 28.41
CA GLU A 516 -50.68 -2.04 27.41
C GLU A 516 -50.80 -0.94 26.34
N THR A 517 -50.69 0.35 26.72
CA THR A 517 -50.68 1.43 25.72
C THR A 517 -49.43 1.40 24.83
N ILE A 518 -48.27 1.04 25.38
CA ILE A 518 -47.02 0.87 24.62
C ILE A 518 -47.12 -0.35 23.69
N GLU A 519 -47.66 -1.47 24.16
CA GLU A 519 -47.93 -2.63 23.30
C GLU A 519 -48.90 -2.30 22.16
N GLN A 520 -49.92 -1.50 22.40
CA GLN A 520 -50.86 -1.09 21.35
C GLN A 520 -50.16 -0.19 20.31
N GLN A 521 -49.39 0.80 20.74
CA GLN A 521 -48.58 1.63 19.84
C GLN A 521 -47.54 0.80 19.06
N LEU A 522 -46.99 -0.25 19.67
CA LEU A 522 -46.09 -1.20 19.01
C LEU A 522 -46.82 -2.08 17.99
N ARG A 523 -48.07 -2.50 18.26
CA ARG A 523 -48.92 -3.22 17.30
C ARG A 523 -49.27 -2.34 16.10
N ASP A 524 -49.66 -1.09 16.34
CA ASP A 524 -50.10 -0.16 15.30
C ASP A 524 -48.93 0.27 14.41
N SER A 525 -47.80 0.70 14.99
CA SER A 525 -46.59 1.02 14.22
C SER A 525 -46.02 -0.19 13.45
N LYS A 526 -46.17 -1.42 13.98
CA LYS A 526 -45.83 -2.65 13.26
C LYS A 526 -46.78 -2.94 12.09
N ALA A 527 -48.05 -2.56 12.19
CA ALA A 527 -49.00 -2.65 11.08
C ALA A 527 -48.69 -1.61 9.99
N GLU A 528 -48.36 -0.37 10.36
CA GLU A 528 -47.90 0.69 9.44
C GLU A 528 -46.61 0.29 8.71
N LEU A 529 -45.61 -0.24 9.42
CA LEU A 529 -44.40 -0.81 8.81
C LEU A 529 -44.73 -1.96 7.85
N GLY A 530 -45.72 -2.79 8.18
CA GLY A 530 -46.28 -3.82 7.29
C GLY A 530 -46.78 -3.22 5.98
N LEU A 531 -47.65 -2.22 6.04
CA LEU A 531 -48.18 -1.53 4.85
C LEU A 531 -47.07 -0.86 4.02
N ILE A 532 -46.15 -0.13 4.66
CA ILE A 532 -45.03 0.55 4.00
C ILE A 532 -44.08 -0.46 3.32
N SER A 533 -43.85 -1.63 3.92
CA SER A 533 -43.06 -2.69 3.28
C SER A 533 -43.77 -3.32 2.08
N LYS A 534 -45.10 -3.42 2.10
CA LYS A 534 -45.88 -3.88 0.95
C LYS A 534 -45.88 -2.86 -0.19
N GLU A 535 -46.16 -1.58 0.07
CA GLU A 535 -46.11 -0.54 -0.97
C GLU A 535 -44.73 -0.46 -1.64
N LYS A 536 -43.65 -0.70 -0.87
CA LYS A 536 -42.29 -0.76 -1.41
C LYS A 536 -42.03 -2.00 -2.28
N LEU A 537 -42.63 -3.15 -1.96
CA LEU A 537 -42.60 -4.33 -2.83
C LEU A 537 -43.37 -4.08 -4.12
N ASP A 538 -44.62 -3.59 -4.02
CA ASP A 538 -45.47 -3.28 -5.17
C ASP A 538 -44.80 -2.22 -6.10
N MET A 539 -44.09 -1.23 -5.53
CA MET A 539 -43.25 -0.28 -6.29
C MET A 539 -42.02 -0.92 -6.96
N ILE A 540 -41.36 -1.88 -6.29
CA ILE A 540 -40.20 -2.58 -6.84
C ILE A 540 -40.60 -3.43 -8.04
N ASP A 541 -41.75 -4.12 -7.98
CA ASP A 541 -42.20 -4.97 -9.07
C ASP A 541 -42.66 -4.15 -10.30
N VAL A 542 -43.34 -3.02 -10.09
CA VAL A 542 -43.63 -2.08 -11.19
C VAL A 542 -42.34 -1.48 -11.80
N ALA A 543 -41.30 -1.26 -11.00
CA ALA A 543 -39.97 -0.84 -11.48
C ALA A 543 -39.18 -1.98 -12.17
N ASN A 544 -39.53 -3.25 -11.91
CA ASN A 544 -38.95 -4.41 -12.55
C ASN A 544 -39.55 -4.62 -13.95
N ASP A 545 -40.88 -4.60 -14.07
CA ASP A 545 -41.60 -4.79 -15.33
C ASP A 545 -41.39 -3.64 -16.33
N SER A 546 -41.01 -2.45 -15.84
CA SER A 546 -40.64 -1.29 -16.67
C SER A 546 -39.12 -1.19 -16.96
N SER A 547 -38.32 -2.16 -16.52
CA SER A 547 -36.87 -2.15 -16.73
C SER A 547 -36.45 -2.63 -18.13
N SER A 548 -35.35 -2.07 -18.66
CA SER A 548 -34.80 -2.47 -19.97
C SER A 548 -34.43 -3.97 -19.98
N PRO A 549 -34.56 -4.69 -21.12
CA PRO A 549 -34.12 -6.09 -21.22
C PRO A 549 -32.63 -6.30 -20.94
N GLU A 550 -31.80 -5.25 -20.96
CA GLU A 550 -30.42 -5.32 -20.47
C GLU A 550 -30.34 -5.34 -18.93
N VAL A 551 -31.24 -4.65 -18.23
CA VAL A 551 -31.33 -4.67 -16.76
C VAL A 551 -31.84 -6.02 -16.27
N VAL A 552 -32.81 -6.62 -16.98
CA VAL A 552 -33.27 -7.99 -16.70
C VAL A 552 -32.11 -8.97 -16.82
N LYS A 553 -31.37 -8.97 -17.95
CA LYS A 553 -30.17 -9.82 -18.12
C LYS A 553 -29.11 -9.60 -17.05
N MET A 554 -28.80 -8.35 -16.72
CA MET A 554 -27.84 -8.03 -15.64
C MET A 554 -28.31 -8.55 -14.27
N ARG A 555 -29.63 -8.62 -14.02
CA ARG A 555 -30.19 -9.24 -12.82
C ARG A 555 -30.11 -10.77 -12.87
N ASP A 556 -30.41 -11.39 -14.01
CA ASP A 556 -30.26 -12.84 -14.20
C ASP A 556 -28.80 -13.28 -14.02
N ASP A 557 -27.86 -12.54 -14.59
CA ASP A 557 -26.42 -12.73 -14.41
C ASP A 557 -26.03 -12.60 -12.92
N VAL A 558 -26.50 -11.55 -12.23
CA VAL A 558 -26.28 -11.38 -10.78
C VAL A 558 -26.87 -12.52 -9.95
N HIS A 559 -28.08 -13.01 -10.27
CA HIS A 559 -28.66 -14.16 -9.58
C HIS A 559 -27.89 -15.45 -9.87
N SER A 560 -27.38 -15.65 -11.09
CA SER A 560 -26.53 -16.79 -11.43
C SER A 560 -25.20 -16.77 -10.65
N LEU A 561 -24.63 -15.58 -10.46
CA LEU A 561 -23.42 -15.36 -9.66
C LEU A 561 -23.69 -15.56 -8.17
N GLN A 562 -24.82 -15.07 -7.64
CA GLN A 562 -25.24 -15.29 -6.25
C GLN A 562 -25.46 -16.78 -5.96
N ALA A 563 -26.15 -17.51 -6.83
CA ALA A 563 -26.34 -18.96 -6.70
C ALA A 563 -25.01 -19.72 -6.73
N LYS A 564 -24.06 -19.27 -7.58
CA LYS A 564 -22.72 -19.84 -7.66
C LYS A 564 -21.83 -19.49 -6.46
N ILE A 565 -22.03 -18.32 -5.85
CA ILE A 565 -21.40 -17.96 -4.57
C ILE A 565 -21.92 -18.90 -3.47
N GLN A 566 -23.24 -19.11 -3.35
CA GLN A 566 -23.82 -20.03 -2.37
C GLN A 566 -23.39 -21.49 -2.56
N ASP A 567 -23.24 -21.96 -3.81
CA ASP A 567 -22.65 -23.26 -4.14
C ASP A 567 -21.18 -23.37 -3.69
N LEU A 568 -20.39 -22.31 -3.84
CA LEU A 568 -19.01 -22.26 -3.35
C LEU A 568 -18.90 -22.12 -1.82
N GLU A 569 -19.79 -21.35 -1.18
CA GLU A 569 -19.88 -21.19 0.27
C GLU A 569 -20.30 -22.50 0.96
N THR A 570 -21.26 -23.22 0.40
CA THR A 570 -21.66 -24.54 0.91
C THR A 570 -20.55 -25.58 0.72
N LYS A 571 -19.86 -25.60 -0.43
CA LYS A 571 -18.66 -26.43 -0.65
C LYS A 571 -17.52 -26.09 0.30
N LEU A 572 -17.28 -24.80 0.56
CA LEU A 572 -16.31 -24.33 1.54
C LEU A 572 -16.69 -24.76 2.96
N SER A 573 -17.97 -24.65 3.34
CA SER A 573 -18.49 -25.07 4.64
C SER A 573 -18.34 -26.58 4.85
N THR A 574 -18.70 -27.41 3.85
CA THR A 574 -18.50 -28.86 3.91
C THR A 574 -17.03 -29.28 3.94
N SER A 575 -16.17 -28.54 3.25
CA SER A 575 -14.71 -28.72 3.33
C SER A 575 -14.19 -28.37 4.73
N GLN A 576 -14.67 -27.28 5.33
CA GLN A 576 -14.32 -26.88 6.69
C GLN A 576 -14.82 -27.87 7.75
N SER A 577 -15.99 -28.49 7.58
CA SER A 577 -16.45 -29.55 8.49
C SER A 577 -15.60 -30.82 8.36
N PHE A 578 -15.26 -31.23 7.15
CA PHE A 578 -14.38 -32.39 6.91
C PHE A 578 -12.97 -32.16 7.48
N VAL A 579 -12.38 -30.96 7.30
CA VAL A 579 -11.09 -30.61 7.90
C VAL A 579 -11.15 -30.62 9.44
N LYS A 580 -12.26 -30.20 10.05
CA LYS A 580 -12.45 -30.31 11.51
C LYS A 580 -12.51 -31.77 11.94
N GLU A 581 -13.31 -32.59 11.27
CA GLU A 581 -13.45 -34.03 11.54
C GLU A 581 -12.09 -34.76 11.47
N VAL A 582 -11.37 -34.61 10.36
CA VAL A 582 -10.01 -35.16 10.18
C VAL A 582 -9.03 -34.62 11.22
N SER A 583 -9.14 -33.36 11.65
CA SER A 583 -8.29 -32.84 12.74
C SER A 583 -8.60 -33.49 14.09
N THR A 584 -9.86 -33.79 14.40
CA THR A 584 -10.25 -34.50 15.62
C THR A 584 -9.88 -36.00 15.57
N GLU A 585 -9.92 -36.63 14.41
CA GLU A 585 -9.40 -38.00 14.23
C GLU A 585 -7.89 -38.04 14.44
N ARG A 586 -7.13 -37.11 13.81
CA ARG A 586 -5.69 -36.95 13.99
C ARG A 586 -5.32 -36.79 15.47
N ASP A 587 -6.02 -35.94 16.18
CA ASP A 587 -5.71 -35.66 17.59
C ASP A 587 -6.09 -36.85 18.49
N SER A 588 -7.22 -37.53 18.23
CA SER A 588 -7.55 -38.80 18.89
C SER A 588 -6.54 -39.91 18.62
N LEU A 589 -5.95 -39.97 17.41
CA LEU A 589 -4.87 -40.90 17.09
C LEU A 589 -3.57 -40.52 17.80
N ARG A 590 -3.26 -39.22 17.91
CA ARG A 590 -2.09 -38.72 18.64
C ARG A 590 -2.17 -39.03 20.14
N ASP A 591 -3.34 -38.90 20.76
CA ASP A 591 -3.57 -39.29 22.15
C ASP A 591 -3.41 -40.80 22.36
N LYS A 592 -3.88 -41.62 21.41
CA LYS A 592 -3.69 -43.09 21.45
C LYS A 592 -2.21 -43.48 21.31
N ILE A 593 -1.45 -42.79 20.47
CA ILE A 593 0.00 -42.98 20.31
C ILE A 593 0.72 -42.58 21.61
N SER A 594 0.48 -41.37 22.11
CA SER A 594 1.05 -40.86 23.37
C SER A 594 0.79 -41.80 24.55
N LYS A 595 -0.45 -42.29 24.69
CA LYS A 595 -0.79 -43.29 25.72
C LYS A 595 -0.03 -44.61 25.53
N LYS A 596 0.16 -45.07 24.29
CA LYS A 596 0.92 -46.29 24.01
C LYS A 596 2.42 -46.12 24.24
N GLU A 597 2.98 -44.95 23.95
CA GLU A 597 4.37 -44.60 24.31
C GLU A 597 4.55 -44.60 25.83
N GLN A 598 3.61 -44.02 26.58
CA GLN A 598 3.62 -44.04 28.05
C GLN A 598 3.46 -45.46 28.63
N GLU A 599 2.59 -46.29 28.06
CA GLU A 599 2.44 -47.71 28.45
C GLU A 599 3.76 -48.49 28.21
N MET A 600 4.40 -48.33 27.05
CA MET A 600 5.69 -48.98 26.76
C MET A 600 6.81 -48.50 27.68
N GLN A 601 6.91 -47.19 27.96
CA GLN A 601 7.89 -46.66 28.92
C GLN A 601 7.68 -47.21 30.34
N GLY A 602 6.43 -47.43 30.74
CA GLY A 602 6.09 -48.06 32.02
C GLY A 602 6.52 -49.53 32.08
N GLU A 603 6.29 -50.30 31.02
CA GLU A 603 6.76 -51.68 30.89
C GLU A 603 8.30 -51.77 30.94
N ASP A 604 8.99 -50.86 30.26
CA ASP A 604 10.45 -50.86 30.17
C ASP A 604 11.10 -50.45 31.49
N GLN A 605 10.55 -49.46 32.19
CA GLN A 605 10.99 -49.09 33.53
C GLN A 605 10.74 -50.23 34.53
N ALA A 606 9.57 -50.87 34.48
CA ALA A 606 9.23 -51.97 35.38
C ALA A 606 10.15 -53.20 35.19
N THR A 607 10.40 -53.59 33.95
CA THR A 607 11.33 -54.71 33.63
C THR A 607 12.77 -54.38 33.98
N MET A 608 13.23 -53.13 33.76
CA MET A 608 14.54 -52.66 34.21
C MET A 608 14.69 -52.67 35.74
N ASP A 609 13.64 -52.31 36.50
CA ASP A 609 13.70 -52.32 37.96
C ASP A 609 13.55 -53.74 38.57
N GLU A 610 12.90 -54.66 37.87
CA GLU A 610 12.94 -56.10 38.18
C GLU A 610 14.36 -56.68 37.97
N MET A 611 14.99 -56.37 36.83
CA MET A 611 16.37 -56.77 36.54
C MET A 611 17.37 -56.23 37.57
N LYS A 612 17.26 -54.96 37.97
CA LYS A 612 18.13 -54.37 39.02
C LYS A 612 18.02 -55.12 40.34
N LYS A 613 16.79 -55.41 40.81
CA LYS A 613 16.57 -56.14 42.07
C LYS A 613 17.17 -57.55 42.03
N LEU A 614 17.00 -58.26 40.92
CA LEU A 614 17.60 -59.58 40.74
C LEU A 614 19.13 -59.53 40.77
N LEU A 615 19.76 -58.55 40.10
CA LEU A 615 21.21 -58.34 40.16
C LEU A 615 21.71 -57.95 41.56
N GLU A 616 20.96 -57.12 42.28
CA GLU A 616 21.25 -56.70 43.64
C GLU A 616 21.16 -57.88 44.63
N GLU A 617 20.12 -58.73 44.54
CA GLU A 617 20.00 -59.94 45.37
C GLU A 617 21.08 -60.99 45.05
N ILE A 618 21.41 -61.19 43.76
CA ILE A 618 22.53 -62.05 43.34
C ILE A 618 23.84 -61.54 43.95
N THR A 619 24.10 -60.22 43.87
CA THR A 619 25.32 -59.61 44.41
C THR A 619 25.39 -59.74 45.93
N ALA A 620 24.27 -59.49 46.63
CA ALA A 620 24.19 -59.64 48.08
C ALA A 620 24.47 -61.08 48.52
N ARG A 621 23.94 -62.10 47.82
CA ARG A 621 24.21 -63.51 48.12
C ARG A 621 25.64 -63.95 47.80
N VAL A 622 26.22 -63.49 46.69
CA VAL A 622 27.62 -63.82 46.34
C VAL A 622 28.61 -63.29 47.38
N ASN A 623 28.30 -62.14 47.99
CA ASN A 623 29.11 -61.54 49.06
C ASN A 623 28.83 -62.11 50.47
N SER A 624 27.78 -62.93 50.65
CA SER A 624 27.32 -63.41 51.96
C SER A 624 27.61 -64.89 52.17
N SER A 625 28.72 -65.21 52.85
CA SER A 625 29.21 -66.59 53.03
C SER A 625 28.43 -67.48 54.01
N ASN A 626 27.23 -67.10 54.43
CA ASN A 626 26.42 -67.83 55.42
C ASN A 626 25.12 -68.34 54.79
N THR A 627 25.05 -69.65 54.54
CA THR A 627 23.83 -70.35 54.14
C THR A 627 23.07 -70.83 55.37
N ASP A 628 22.13 -70.04 55.87
CA ASP A 628 20.96 -70.59 56.58
C ASP A 628 19.76 -69.62 56.56
N GLY A 629 18.81 -69.94 55.67
CA GLY A 629 17.57 -69.19 55.47
C GLY A 629 16.79 -69.81 54.30
N PRO A 630 15.46 -69.97 54.39
CA PRO A 630 14.67 -70.45 53.26
C PRO A 630 14.66 -69.42 52.12
N GLN A 631 14.29 -69.88 50.90
CA GLN A 631 14.20 -69.16 49.61
C GLN A 631 15.43 -69.30 48.68
N LEU A 632 15.15 -69.72 47.43
CA LEU A 632 15.90 -69.66 46.15
C LEU A 632 17.44 -69.74 46.16
N SER A 633 18.01 -70.64 45.34
CA SER A 633 19.47 -70.68 45.11
C SER A 633 19.94 -69.50 44.25
N VAL A 634 21.23 -69.15 44.31
CA VAL A 634 21.89 -68.24 43.35
C VAL A 634 21.71 -68.75 41.91
N THR A 635 21.68 -70.06 41.70
CA THR A 635 21.39 -70.70 40.39
C THR A 635 19.93 -70.52 39.93
N ASP A 636 19.00 -70.23 40.84
CA ASP A 636 17.59 -69.99 40.54
C ASP A 636 17.33 -68.50 40.31
N LEU A 637 17.97 -67.62 41.07
CA LEU A 637 17.99 -66.17 40.82
C LEU A 637 18.62 -65.84 39.45
N LEU A 638 19.74 -66.48 39.10
CA LEU A 638 20.33 -66.38 37.76
C LEU A 638 19.39 -66.90 36.65
N ARG A 639 18.56 -67.91 36.95
CA ARG A 639 17.53 -68.40 36.00
C ARG A 639 16.41 -67.38 35.84
N GLN A 640 15.91 -66.81 36.93
CA GLN A 640 14.90 -65.74 36.90
C GLN A 640 15.39 -64.50 36.16
N PHE A 641 16.67 -64.13 36.32
CA PHE A 641 17.30 -63.04 35.55
C PHE A 641 17.44 -63.38 34.04
N ALA A 642 17.70 -64.64 33.70
CA ALA A 642 17.70 -65.09 32.31
C ALA A 642 16.29 -65.15 31.70
N GLU A 643 15.26 -65.43 32.50
CA GLU A 643 13.86 -65.41 32.08
C GLU A 643 13.30 -63.97 31.90
N THR A 644 13.63 -63.02 32.77
CA THR A 644 13.23 -61.60 32.61
C THR A 644 14.03 -60.96 31.46
N THR A 645 15.33 -61.24 31.43
CA THR A 645 16.16 -61.54 30.24
C THR A 645 15.38 -61.74 28.92
N GLU A 646 14.97 -62.98 28.70
CA GLU A 646 14.30 -63.46 27.48
C GLU A 646 12.95 -62.77 27.23
N ARG A 647 12.14 -62.52 28.27
CA ARG A 647 10.84 -61.83 28.17
C ARG A 647 10.98 -60.39 27.63
N SER A 648 12.00 -59.65 28.04
CA SER A 648 12.22 -58.28 27.55
C SER A 648 12.64 -58.30 26.07
N ALA A 649 13.52 -59.23 25.68
CA ALA A 649 13.94 -59.43 24.29
C ALA A 649 12.77 -59.84 23.38
N GLU A 650 11.91 -60.75 23.83
CA GLU A 650 10.67 -61.10 23.13
C GLU A 650 9.75 -59.89 22.93
N ASN A 651 9.57 -59.05 23.96
CA ASN A 651 8.69 -57.89 23.88
C ASN A 651 9.26 -56.82 22.93
N LEU A 652 10.58 -56.60 22.95
CA LEU A 652 11.26 -55.75 21.98
C LEU A 652 11.12 -56.28 20.54
N ALA A 653 11.21 -57.59 20.33
CA ALA A 653 10.99 -58.20 19.00
C ALA A 653 9.55 -57.99 18.51
N LYS A 654 8.54 -58.22 19.36
CA LYS A 654 7.11 -58.00 19.04
C LYS A 654 6.82 -56.52 18.72
N ARG A 655 7.44 -55.58 19.46
CA ARG A 655 7.34 -54.14 19.17
C ARG A 655 8.00 -53.77 17.84
N ALA A 656 9.18 -54.32 17.54
CA ALA A 656 9.88 -54.09 16.27
C ALA A 656 9.06 -54.60 15.07
N GLU A 657 8.41 -55.76 15.20
CA GLU A 657 7.51 -56.29 14.17
C GLU A 657 6.30 -55.37 13.96
N HIS A 658 5.65 -54.92 15.04
CA HIS A 658 4.51 -53.99 14.97
C HIS A 658 4.89 -52.64 14.33
N ILE A 659 6.07 -52.09 14.64
CA ILE A 659 6.59 -50.87 14.00
C ILE A 659 6.80 -51.10 12.49
N ASN A 660 7.32 -52.26 12.09
CA ASN A 660 7.52 -52.59 10.68
C ASN A 660 6.17 -52.70 9.92
N GLN A 661 5.17 -53.34 10.53
CA GLN A 661 3.80 -53.42 10.00
C GLN A 661 3.16 -52.02 9.87
N GLN A 662 3.36 -51.13 10.83
CA GLN A 662 2.88 -49.74 10.75
C GLN A 662 3.60 -48.93 9.66
N ASN A 663 4.90 -49.13 9.46
CA ASN A 663 5.67 -48.42 8.42
C ASN A 663 5.20 -48.80 7.01
N GLU A 664 4.94 -50.08 6.73
CA GLU A 664 4.34 -50.50 5.45
C GLU A 664 2.91 -49.96 5.27
N LEU A 665 2.10 -49.88 6.34
CA LEU A 665 0.79 -49.23 6.28
C LEU A 665 0.91 -47.73 5.94
N ILE A 666 1.80 -46.99 6.62
CA ILE A 666 2.06 -45.56 6.36
C ILE A 666 2.49 -45.33 4.91
N LYS A 667 3.42 -46.14 4.41
CA LYS A 667 3.89 -46.14 3.02
C LYS A 667 2.73 -46.39 2.03
N SER A 668 1.87 -47.38 2.29
CA SER A 668 0.69 -47.65 1.45
C SER A 668 -0.33 -46.50 1.43
N LEU A 669 -0.42 -45.75 2.53
CA LEU A 669 -1.28 -44.56 2.65
C LEU A 669 -0.66 -43.35 1.94
N GLN A 670 0.66 -43.14 2.06
CA GLN A 670 1.41 -42.12 1.32
C GLN A 670 1.29 -42.33 -0.19
N GLU A 671 1.46 -43.56 -0.68
CA GLU A 671 1.24 -43.86 -2.10
C GLU A 671 -0.21 -43.62 -2.55
N ARG A 672 -1.21 -43.86 -1.69
CA ARG A 672 -2.62 -43.54 -1.98
C ARG A 672 -2.87 -42.03 -2.02
N ILE A 673 -2.27 -41.28 -1.11
CA ILE A 673 -2.36 -39.81 -1.08
C ILE A 673 -1.70 -39.24 -2.34
N GLN A 674 -0.48 -39.65 -2.68
CA GLN A 674 0.19 -39.22 -3.89
C GLN A 674 -0.63 -39.53 -5.16
N ARG A 675 -1.21 -40.73 -5.27
CA ARG A 675 -2.08 -41.08 -6.40
C ARG A 675 -3.36 -40.25 -6.45
N ALA A 676 -3.93 -39.87 -5.30
CA ALA A 676 -5.08 -38.97 -5.23
C ALA A 676 -4.71 -37.51 -5.57
N GLU A 677 -3.54 -37.04 -5.12
CA GLU A 677 -2.97 -35.74 -5.49
C GLU A 677 -2.63 -35.68 -6.98
N GLU A 678 -2.14 -36.76 -7.58
CA GLU A 678 -1.89 -36.87 -9.03
C GLU A 678 -3.18 -36.94 -9.86
N GLN A 679 -4.32 -37.34 -9.27
CA GLN A 679 -5.65 -37.27 -9.90
C GLN A 679 -6.33 -35.90 -9.70
N ALA A 680 -6.15 -35.26 -8.54
CA ALA A 680 -6.69 -33.94 -8.24
C ALA A 680 -5.89 -32.81 -8.92
N SER A 681 -4.57 -32.96 -9.00
CA SER A 681 -3.68 -32.16 -9.84
C SER A 681 -3.93 -32.51 -11.30
N ASN A 682 -4.95 -31.88 -11.87
CA ASN A 682 -5.32 -32.02 -13.28
C ASN A 682 -4.28 -31.30 -14.17
N LYS A 683 -3.08 -31.89 -14.24
CA LYS A 683 -1.92 -31.41 -15.00
C LYS A 683 -2.25 -31.25 -16.49
N GLU A 684 -3.22 -32.00 -17.02
CA GLU A 684 -3.72 -31.84 -18.38
C GLU A 684 -4.50 -30.51 -18.53
N ALA A 685 -5.38 -30.16 -17.58
CA ALA A 685 -6.07 -28.87 -17.57
C ALA A 685 -5.12 -27.69 -17.36
N GLU A 686 -4.12 -27.81 -16.47
CA GLU A 686 -3.11 -26.79 -16.24
C GLU A 686 -2.24 -26.55 -17.51
N LYS A 687 -1.78 -27.63 -18.14
CA LYS A 687 -1.05 -27.62 -19.42
C LYS A 687 -1.90 -27.08 -20.57
N ASN A 688 -3.20 -27.33 -20.58
CA ASN A 688 -4.13 -26.74 -21.55
C ASN A 688 -4.33 -25.23 -21.31
N LEU A 689 -4.47 -24.80 -20.04
CA LEU A 689 -4.54 -23.38 -19.67
C LEU A 689 -3.25 -22.65 -20.06
N MET A 690 -2.08 -23.22 -19.77
CA MET A 690 -0.79 -22.67 -20.18
C MET A 690 -0.65 -22.60 -21.71
N GLN A 691 -1.17 -23.57 -22.45
CA GLN A 691 -1.25 -23.48 -23.92
C GLN A 691 -2.18 -22.36 -24.41
N VAL A 692 -3.31 -22.12 -23.75
CA VAL A 692 -4.22 -21.00 -24.09
C VAL A 692 -3.51 -19.67 -23.84
N ILE A 693 -2.86 -19.50 -22.68
CA ILE A 693 -2.06 -18.31 -22.35
C ILE A 693 -0.95 -18.10 -23.39
N GLN A 694 -0.23 -19.16 -23.79
CA GLN A 694 0.80 -19.08 -24.85
C GLN A 694 0.23 -18.82 -26.26
N ARG A 695 -1.05 -19.07 -26.54
CA ARG A 695 -1.70 -18.65 -27.79
C ARG A 695 -2.05 -17.16 -27.72
N GLN A 696 -2.72 -16.72 -26.65
CA GLN A 696 -3.10 -15.33 -26.42
C GLN A 696 -1.89 -14.39 -26.36
N ALA A 697 -0.79 -14.79 -25.70
CA ALA A 697 0.44 -14.01 -25.67
C ALA A 697 1.07 -13.83 -27.07
N ARG A 698 1.01 -14.84 -27.93
CA ARG A 698 1.46 -14.74 -29.34
C ARG A 698 0.53 -13.88 -30.18
N GLU A 699 -0.78 -13.96 -29.94
CA GLU A 699 -1.77 -13.12 -30.62
C GLU A 699 -1.59 -11.64 -30.25
N ILE A 700 -1.36 -11.32 -28.97
CA ILE A 700 -1.03 -9.97 -28.49
C ILE A 700 0.30 -9.49 -29.09
N ALA A 701 1.32 -10.36 -29.18
CA ALA A 701 2.59 -10.02 -29.83
C ALA A 701 2.42 -9.75 -31.34
N LEU A 702 1.58 -10.52 -32.03
CA LEU A 702 1.26 -10.29 -33.45
C LEU A 702 0.48 -8.97 -33.63
N ILE A 703 -0.58 -8.75 -32.86
CA ILE A 703 -1.40 -7.52 -32.91
C ILE A 703 -0.54 -6.28 -32.62
N SER A 704 0.30 -6.31 -31.58
CA SER A 704 1.20 -5.20 -31.28
C SER A 704 2.26 -4.99 -32.37
N SER A 705 2.84 -6.07 -32.93
CA SER A 705 3.78 -5.94 -34.06
C SER A 705 3.11 -5.36 -35.32
N ALA A 706 1.86 -5.74 -35.62
CA ALA A 706 1.10 -5.20 -36.74
C ALA A 706 0.68 -3.74 -36.50
N TRP A 707 0.36 -3.38 -35.25
CA TRP A 707 0.09 -2.00 -34.86
C TRP A 707 1.34 -1.11 -34.96
N TYR A 708 2.51 -1.61 -34.53
CA TYR A 708 3.79 -0.91 -34.71
C TYR A 708 4.21 -0.81 -36.19
N ASP A 709 3.97 -1.83 -37.01
CA ASP A 709 4.20 -1.76 -38.47
C ASP A 709 3.22 -0.77 -39.13
N GLN A 710 1.93 -0.78 -38.76
CA GLN A 710 0.96 0.21 -39.24
C GLN A 710 1.33 1.64 -38.83
N GLN A 711 1.74 1.85 -37.58
CA GLN A 711 2.18 3.15 -37.08
C GLN A 711 3.49 3.60 -37.75
N SER A 712 4.45 2.68 -37.94
CA SER A 712 5.70 2.92 -38.67
C SER A 712 5.43 3.28 -40.14
N ARG A 713 4.49 2.60 -40.80
CA ARG A 713 4.04 2.95 -42.16
C ARG A 713 3.42 4.33 -42.19
N LEU A 714 2.53 4.67 -41.26
CA LEU A 714 1.92 6.00 -41.16
C LEU A 714 2.93 7.13 -40.90
N GLN A 715 4.03 6.84 -40.20
CA GLN A 715 5.11 7.80 -39.94
C GLN A 715 6.13 7.89 -41.09
N ASN A 716 6.41 6.79 -41.79
CA ASN A 716 7.38 6.73 -42.88
C ASN A 716 6.77 7.01 -44.26
N SER A 717 5.43 6.96 -44.41
CA SER A 717 4.74 7.28 -45.66
C SER A 717 4.66 8.80 -45.90
N ASN A 718 5.80 9.44 -46.17
CA ASN A 718 5.88 10.81 -46.66
C ASN A 718 5.46 10.93 -48.14
N PHE A 719 4.37 10.24 -48.51
CA PHE A 719 3.68 10.40 -49.79
C PHE A 719 2.25 10.85 -49.50
N SER A 720 1.79 11.86 -50.24
CA SER A 720 0.48 12.48 -50.04
C SER A 720 -0.63 11.44 -49.89
N MET A 721 -1.38 11.52 -48.79
CA MET A 721 -2.54 10.67 -48.53
C MET A 721 -3.65 11.00 -49.53
N MET A 722 -3.56 10.41 -50.72
CA MET A 722 -4.57 10.45 -51.77
C MET A 722 -5.88 9.92 -51.19
N ARG A 723 -6.80 10.85 -50.89
CA ARG A 723 -8.11 10.53 -50.36
C ARG A 723 -8.89 9.76 -51.42
N TYR A 724 -8.97 8.44 -51.28
CA TYR A 724 -9.95 7.62 -51.97
C TYR A 724 -11.36 7.96 -51.46
N ARG A 725 -11.89 9.11 -51.90
CA ARG A 725 -13.33 9.30 -52.00
C ARG A 725 -13.82 8.38 -53.11
N HIS A 726 -14.82 7.55 -52.82
CA HIS A 726 -15.57 6.90 -53.89
C HIS A 726 -16.26 7.96 -54.77
N PRO A 727 -16.33 7.74 -56.10
CA PRO A 727 -16.93 8.71 -57.01
C PRO A 727 -18.46 8.69 -56.92
N ALA A 728 -19.04 9.85 -56.67
CA ALA A 728 -20.41 10.18 -57.06
C ALA A 728 -20.32 11.32 -58.10
N SER A 729 -21.21 11.31 -59.10
CA SER A 729 -21.01 12.03 -60.36
C SER A 729 -21.22 13.55 -60.25
N THR A 730 -20.27 14.31 -60.80
CA THR A 730 -20.43 15.59 -61.55
C THR A 730 -21.60 16.52 -61.15
N SER A 731 -21.35 17.75 -60.69
CA SER A 731 -20.84 18.79 -61.60
C SER A 731 -20.14 20.01 -60.93
N THR A 732 -19.04 20.43 -61.57
CA THR A 732 -18.63 21.83 -61.87
C THR A 732 -18.42 22.89 -60.75
N THR A 733 -17.16 23.38 -60.70
CA THR A 733 -16.67 24.71 -60.20
C THR A 733 -16.95 25.18 -58.76
N GLY A 734 -15.88 25.62 -58.09
CA GLY A 734 -15.94 26.40 -56.85
C GLY A 734 -14.80 26.02 -55.89
N ALA A 735 -13.82 26.90 -55.70
CA ALA A 735 -12.74 26.67 -54.75
C ALA A 735 -13.11 27.27 -53.38
N GLU A 736 -13.38 26.42 -52.38
CA GLU A 736 -13.47 26.89 -50.99
C GLU A 736 -12.85 25.91 -49.99
N VAL A 737 -12.36 26.44 -48.87
CA VAL A 737 -11.46 25.74 -47.96
C VAL A 737 -12.25 25.02 -46.87
N HIS A 738 -12.15 23.68 -46.81
CA HIS A 738 -12.68 22.87 -45.71
C HIS A 738 -11.95 23.11 -44.38
N ARG A 739 -12.17 24.27 -43.75
CA ARG A 739 -11.96 24.47 -42.30
C ARG A 739 -13.11 23.78 -41.57
N SER A 740 -12.80 22.92 -40.60
CA SER A 740 -13.83 22.15 -39.88
C SER A 740 -14.73 23.04 -39.02
N TRP A 741 -15.96 22.59 -38.77
CA TRP A 741 -16.93 23.28 -37.94
C TRP A 741 -16.39 23.57 -36.51
N LEU A 742 -15.62 22.64 -35.95
CA LEU A 742 -14.89 22.80 -34.67
C LEU A 742 -13.78 23.87 -34.68
N ALA A 743 -13.35 24.35 -35.85
CA ALA A 743 -12.50 25.53 -35.98
C ALA A 743 -13.32 26.83 -36.06
N LYS A 744 -14.49 26.79 -36.72
CA LYS A 744 -15.46 27.92 -36.72
C LYS A 744 -16.00 28.19 -35.31
N GLN A 745 -16.40 27.17 -34.54
CA GLN A 745 -16.80 27.33 -33.14
C GLN A 745 -15.68 27.91 -32.27
N ARG A 746 -14.43 27.41 -32.40
CA ARG A 746 -13.30 27.94 -31.62
C ARG A 746 -12.99 29.39 -31.95
N ALA A 747 -13.07 29.79 -33.23
CA ALA A 747 -12.91 31.19 -33.63
C ALA A 747 -14.03 32.10 -33.10
N LEU A 748 -15.27 31.61 -33.02
CA LEU A 748 -16.40 32.35 -32.43
C LEU A 748 -16.24 32.54 -30.91
N VAL A 749 -15.76 31.52 -30.19
CA VAL A 749 -15.51 31.61 -28.74
C VAL A 749 -14.27 32.45 -28.43
N SER A 750 -13.22 32.42 -29.26
CA SER A 750 -12.02 33.25 -29.07
C SER A 750 -12.18 34.71 -29.55
N GLY A 751 -13.26 35.05 -30.24
CA GLY A 751 -13.55 36.42 -30.70
C GLY A 751 -14.20 37.33 -29.64
N GLY A 752 -14.51 36.80 -28.46
CA GLY A 752 -15.36 37.41 -27.44
C GLY A 752 -14.74 38.47 -26.52
N LYS A 753 -13.72 39.23 -26.96
CA LYS A 753 -13.21 40.43 -26.27
C LYS A 753 -12.48 41.34 -27.27
N GLY A 754 -13.18 42.37 -27.76
CA GLY A 754 -12.75 43.15 -28.94
C GLY A 754 -13.49 44.46 -29.17
N ARG A 755 -14.11 45.03 -28.13
CA ARG A 755 -14.43 46.45 -27.96
C ARG A 755 -14.28 46.78 -26.48
#